data_AF-A0A0P8X0H4-F1
#
_entry.id   AF-A0A0P8X0H4-F1
#
_cell.length_a   1.000
_cell.length_b   1.000
_cell.length_c   1.000
_cell.angle_alpha   90.00
_cell.angle_beta   90.00
_cell.angle_gamma   90.00
#
_symmetry.space_group_name_H-M   'P 1'
#
loop_
_entity.id
_entity.type
_entity.pdbx_description
1 polymer ?
#
loop_
_entity_poly.entity_id
_entity_poly.type
_entity_poly.pdbx_seq_one_letter_code
_entity_poly.pdbx_strand_id
1 'polypeptide(L)'
;MTTDEEQLYGPKADRLLRIRKIESLDNLVLPIFPIAPLPTVVAGGLAQADDAAAIYAAALEEAFPLLTRSVEDVCGSAPWIVRSAGNEDLTDHINAGGYESLICSEPQALIRCIAAVAMSGSTEHARRQLALSGRYDHVEAIPCFVQPLLKIDVCGDVGHDHSPYLDTAVLDRMEAVCNELMQTFDFIAIDCEWGLETTLGFVSVTTVMPRNPQLMNVVHTIGFGFASAQSTGSRATALVLRPACSDLRLWRGRHLRATTVQRLHLLQARPAYSDDAFRDRDVLTDACRETLIGRYDVVEAGLLMLGAQSSGRALVAPDLMSAWRRYLALNAREQADVAVVIVDEGSAEEHAGIMFRQQKTTCVRMDTRRMPAGADCVVIDRGTCILGDSTLLRSIQSERRRELVLPDDCALVFTDEVLAPGGELTRDCVEVLSQLRRLPVAREVKERLFARSEQPMSARWMQRDDGVVESPSLLAAIWRSKNPGYAGECCALTEFARDYERAFQVSQNEPQRELRTLFALSSVTRTLVASGDLRIVLALLDCEAATSWVSSQTLRRLVDSAAVQLKALRRDNAVLILESVAFVRTECVRLPVYELDDAVSYLDALAHDLEDGLFVEAMVSIRSLELPIASGILLARQALDNPAVLEPVDAFRQSVASFRGMVSGGSTTARLPLQLNDTYLTLRGALYEAGLENVAEQIRGSLIETYDASLKGLLWRVVEEGDAGSYRRYLIVMQWWIEFLNIGSLSERDAAVLQRFQIWLRQWTDDEMPESFEIQDRNWRFEFDAIVVSHGTPQRYENPHVLHNLLHQYSLAGLRLDALGLPRRVQALEHFCSTFSSRSTKVLRFERELLEIQIPMGTHKASYVFTPRQISVEWTEPPDCHGGEIARILAFEVFLDRFRIWMFPALTVRREQVLGTWTLFIRLNAQGSDPWDYEHLWHFVVATRLLFDASYDFSYVANEAVDGFAERFDGLEWKEILTTLIRYRALIEDRAQYVALHALPMSSTVAAMACSRIVRGLLLRCLRRGFDYCRALIDGYAHWLNEEVEDNGLWSDRYESLRQASLFLAAKWPREALSELVGRGVFNVGDDLIAACLFKRSDLADDLRQVVAAGSMLSGMPGMIVRHAPEIAIAGRGASLLAAQLVGTGMRFRRAKHLLVARFGDCLDQDILTGLLQDLDTVPWGYTADAEQAIQTQILMSGPVCRFELEKGIDWTTLDSWPTLVQRRPVSLGPTEC
;
A
#
# COMPACT_ATOMS: atom_id res chain seq x y z
N MET A 1 -33.22 -14.33 -41.48
CA MET A 1 -32.90 -14.05 -42.89
C MET A 1 -32.14 -12.75 -42.90
N THR A 2 -30.87 -12.76 -43.33
CA THR A 2 -30.08 -11.54 -43.53
C THR A 2 -30.66 -10.74 -44.69
N THR A 3 -30.80 -9.41 -44.55
CA THR A 3 -31.28 -8.52 -45.63
C THR A 3 -30.15 -8.21 -46.62
N ASP A 4 -30.49 -7.77 -47.84
CA ASP A 4 -29.50 -7.29 -48.81
C ASP A 4 -28.73 -6.06 -48.28
N GLU A 5 -29.39 -5.21 -47.48
CA GLU A 5 -28.80 -4.06 -46.80
C GLU A 5 -27.82 -4.50 -45.67
N GLU A 6 -28.15 -5.55 -44.89
CA GLU A 6 -27.27 -6.12 -43.86
C GLU A 6 -26.02 -6.77 -44.44
N GLN A 7 -26.13 -7.43 -45.60
CA GLN A 7 -24.97 -8.00 -46.29
C GLN A 7 -24.03 -6.93 -46.86
N LEU A 8 -24.57 -5.77 -47.24
CA LEU A 8 -23.81 -4.70 -47.90
C LEU A 8 -23.22 -3.68 -46.92
N TYR A 9 -23.96 -3.30 -45.88
CA TYR A 9 -23.61 -2.23 -44.94
C TYR A 9 -23.39 -2.74 -43.50
N GLY A 10 -23.60 -4.03 -43.27
CA GLY A 10 -23.43 -4.67 -41.98
C GLY A 10 -24.60 -4.47 -41.02
N PRO A 11 -24.66 -5.25 -39.93
CA PRO A 11 -25.84 -5.37 -39.08
C PRO A 11 -26.19 -4.09 -38.31
N LYS A 12 -25.19 -3.32 -37.88
CA LYS A 12 -25.42 -2.07 -37.13
C LYS A 12 -26.09 -1.01 -37.99
N ALA A 13 -25.56 -0.79 -39.20
CA ALA A 13 -26.08 0.21 -40.12
C ALA A 13 -27.47 -0.17 -40.66
N ASP A 14 -27.69 -1.44 -41.04
CA ASP A 14 -29.02 -1.93 -41.47
C ASP A 14 -30.09 -1.68 -40.41
N ARG A 15 -29.83 -2.06 -39.15
CA ARG A 15 -30.79 -1.87 -38.06
C ARG A 15 -31.14 -0.40 -37.85
N LEU A 16 -30.16 0.48 -37.79
CA LEU A 16 -30.42 1.91 -37.59
C LEU A 16 -31.22 2.51 -38.77
N LEU A 17 -30.92 2.12 -40.01
CA LEU A 17 -31.68 2.54 -41.19
C LEU A 17 -33.13 2.03 -41.15
N ARG A 18 -33.36 0.81 -40.64
CA ARG A 18 -34.70 0.25 -40.44
C ARG A 18 -35.45 0.93 -39.31
N ILE A 19 -34.78 1.27 -38.20
CA ILE A 19 -35.39 2.02 -37.09
C ILE A 19 -35.85 3.39 -37.56
N ARG A 20 -35.09 4.08 -38.42
CA ARG A 20 -35.53 5.36 -39.02
C ARG A 20 -36.80 5.26 -39.86
N LYS A 21 -37.17 4.07 -40.33
CA LYS A 21 -38.41 3.83 -41.09
C LYS A 21 -39.62 3.55 -40.16
N ILE A 22 -39.40 3.45 -38.84
CA ILE A 22 -40.46 3.24 -37.84
C ILE A 22 -40.92 4.60 -37.32
N GLU A 23 -42.17 4.97 -37.58
CA GLU A 23 -42.73 6.31 -37.29
C GLU A 23 -42.66 6.70 -35.80
N SER A 24 -42.74 5.75 -34.87
CA SER A 24 -42.59 5.98 -33.42
C SER A 24 -41.15 6.27 -32.99
N LEU A 25 -40.14 5.89 -33.80
CA LEU A 25 -38.72 5.88 -33.42
C LEU A 25 -37.83 6.73 -34.35
N ASP A 26 -38.37 7.26 -35.44
CA ASP A 26 -37.64 7.97 -36.50
C ASP A 26 -36.76 9.12 -35.97
N ASN A 27 -37.28 9.87 -34.99
CA ASN A 27 -36.66 11.02 -34.37
C ASN A 27 -35.58 10.67 -33.34
N LEU A 28 -35.41 9.38 -33.00
CA LEU A 28 -34.36 8.92 -32.08
C LEU A 28 -33.03 8.67 -32.79
N VAL A 29 -33.03 8.41 -34.11
CA VAL A 29 -31.83 8.03 -34.83
C VAL A 29 -31.34 9.19 -35.69
N LEU A 30 -30.07 9.55 -35.52
CA LEU A 30 -29.42 10.61 -36.29
C LEU A 30 -29.39 10.31 -37.79
N PRO A 31 -29.18 11.33 -38.65
CA PRO A 31 -28.79 11.12 -40.03
C PRO A 31 -27.62 10.13 -40.17
N ILE A 32 -27.73 9.20 -41.13
CA ILE A 32 -26.75 8.14 -41.36
C ILE A 32 -26.39 8.13 -42.84
N PHE A 33 -25.09 8.17 -43.14
CA PHE A 33 -24.55 7.89 -44.46
C PHE A 33 -23.81 6.54 -44.45
N PRO A 34 -24.39 5.46 -45.01
CA PRO A 34 -23.76 4.14 -45.03
C PRO A 34 -22.66 4.05 -46.09
N ILE A 35 -21.58 3.32 -45.80
CA ILE A 35 -20.43 3.13 -46.68
C ILE A 35 -20.15 1.63 -46.80
N ALA A 36 -20.31 1.09 -48.00
CA ALA A 36 -19.97 -0.30 -48.29
C ALA A 36 -18.44 -0.51 -48.29
N PRO A 37 -17.93 -1.66 -47.82
CA PRO A 37 -16.52 -1.98 -47.87
C PRO A 37 -16.04 -2.19 -49.33
N LEU A 38 -14.78 -1.85 -49.62
CA LEU A 38 -14.18 -2.13 -50.93
C LEU A 38 -13.87 -3.63 -51.09
N PRO A 39 -14.09 -4.24 -52.28
CA PRO A 39 -13.79 -5.65 -52.50
C PRO A 39 -12.32 -6.01 -52.27
N THR A 40 -12.08 -7.18 -51.67
CA THR A 40 -10.75 -7.70 -51.27
C THR A 40 -9.72 -7.76 -52.41
N VAL A 41 -10.17 -7.75 -53.68
CA VAL A 41 -9.34 -7.76 -54.89
C VAL A 41 -8.67 -6.42 -55.17
N VAL A 42 -9.27 -5.29 -54.74
CA VAL A 42 -8.64 -3.95 -54.78
C VAL A 42 -7.68 -3.77 -53.59
N ALA A 43 -7.87 -4.55 -52.52
CA ALA A 43 -7.07 -4.61 -51.30
C ALA A 43 -5.97 -5.72 -51.31
N GLY A 44 -5.72 -6.35 -52.48
CA GLY A 44 -5.06 -7.66 -52.65
C GLY A 44 -3.58 -7.82 -52.26
N GLY A 45 -3.04 -6.97 -51.39
CA GLY A 45 -1.71 -7.13 -50.79
C GLY A 45 -1.60 -6.68 -49.33
N LEU A 46 -2.73 -6.34 -48.67
CA LEU A 46 -2.74 -5.57 -47.43
C LEU A 46 -2.66 -6.37 -46.13
N ALA A 47 -2.85 -7.69 -46.19
CA ALA A 47 -2.89 -8.54 -44.99
C ALA A 47 -1.54 -8.64 -44.23
N GLN A 48 -0.45 -8.09 -44.79
CA GLN A 48 0.89 -8.01 -44.19
C GLN A 48 1.60 -6.66 -44.41
N ALA A 49 0.90 -5.61 -44.86
CA ALA A 49 1.52 -4.31 -45.11
C ALA A 49 1.62 -3.47 -43.83
N ASP A 50 2.76 -2.81 -43.60
CA ASP A 50 3.00 -1.93 -42.44
C ASP A 50 2.04 -0.71 -42.38
N ASP A 51 1.32 -0.39 -43.47
CA ASP A 51 0.37 0.74 -43.54
C ASP A 51 -0.91 0.38 -44.35
N ALA A 52 -1.67 -0.60 -43.86
CA ALA A 52 -2.87 -1.07 -44.54
C ALA A 52 -3.99 0.00 -44.66
N ALA A 53 -4.05 0.94 -43.70
CA ALA A 53 -5.04 2.01 -43.68
C ALA A 53 -4.76 3.08 -44.76
N ALA A 54 -3.51 3.48 -45.00
CA ALA A 54 -3.21 4.48 -46.05
C ALA A 54 -3.50 3.96 -47.45
N ILE A 55 -3.23 2.67 -47.71
CA ILE A 55 -3.51 2.07 -49.02
C ILE A 55 -5.03 1.94 -49.24
N TYR A 56 -5.79 1.56 -48.21
CA TYR A 56 -7.25 1.57 -48.27
C TYR A 56 -7.81 2.98 -48.48
N ALA A 57 -7.24 4.00 -47.84
CA ALA A 57 -7.62 5.41 -48.02
C ALA A 57 -7.47 5.87 -49.48
N ALA A 58 -6.34 5.56 -50.13
CA ALA A 58 -6.09 5.91 -51.53
C ALA A 58 -7.11 5.24 -52.48
N ALA A 59 -7.40 3.95 -52.25
CA ALA A 59 -8.39 3.22 -53.04
C ALA A 59 -9.82 3.76 -52.84
N LEU A 60 -10.16 4.18 -51.62
CA LEU A 60 -11.45 4.79 -51.29
C LEU A 60 -11.63 6.15 -51.96
N GLU A 61 -10.58 6.97 -51.99
CA GLU A 61 -10.59 8.28 -52.63
C GLU A 61 -10.76 8.17 -54.16
N GLU A 62 -10.15 7.17 -54.80
CA GLU A 62 -10.31 6.89 -56.22
C GLU A 62 -11.72 6.36 -56.55
N ALA A 63 -12.25 5.45 -55.73
CA ALA A 63 -13.56 4.84 -55.94
C ALA A 63 -14.72 5.83 -55.68
N PHE A 64 -14.56 6.76 -54.73
CA PHE A 64 -15.61 7.68 -54.30
C PHE A 64 -15.12 9.14 -54.16
N PRO A 65 -14.77 9.83 -55.26
CA PRO A 65 -14.18 11.18 -55.22
C PRO A 65 -15.13 12.28 -54.71
N LEU A 66 -16.44 12.00 -54.63
CA LEU A 66 -17.46 12.92 -54.10
C LEU A 66 -17.94 12.55 -52.69
N LEU A 67 -17.33 11.56 -52.03
CA LEU A 67 -17.81 10.99 -50.77
C LEU A 67 -18.01 12.05 -49.68
N THR A 68 -17.04 12.95 -49.48
CA THR A 68 -17.13 14.01 -48.46
C THR A 68 -18.34 14.92 -48.68
N ARG A 69 -18.65 15.26 -49.94
CA ARG A 69 -19.80 16.10 -50.26
C ARG A 69 -21.12 15.37 -50.04
N SER A 70 -21.19 14.09 -50.41
CA SER A 70 -22.36 13.25 -50.17
C SER A 70 -22.63 13.04 -48.67
N VAL A 71 -21.58 12.92 -47.87
CA VAL A 71 -21.70 12.86 -46.40
C VAL A 71 -22.22 14.19 -45.86
N GLU A 72 -21.70 15.32 -46.33
CA GLU A 72 -22.16 16.66 -45.93
C GLU A 72 -23.64 16.90 -46.29
N ASP A 73 -24.10 16.44 -47.45
CA ASP A 73 -25.49 16.57 -47.89
C ASP A 73 -26.47 15.79 -46.98
N VAL A 74 -26.04 14.68 -46.37
CA VAL A 74 -26.89 13.83 -45.51
C VAL A 74 -26.71 14.15 -44.02
N CYS A 75 -25.47 14.33 -43.57
CA CYS A 75 -25.11 14.49 -42.16
C CYS A 75 -24.86 15.95 -41.76
N GLY A 76 -24.95 16.91 -42.69
CA GLY A 76 -24.56 18.29 -42.45
C GLY A 76 -23.04 18.47 -42.37
N SER A 77 -22.58 19.66 -42.00
CA SER A 77 -21.14 19.98 -41.88
C SER A 77 -20.46 19.20 -40.74
N ALA A 78 -19.16 18.91 -40.89
CA ALA A 78 -18.31 18.37 -39.82
C ALA A 78 -18.37 19.25 -38.54
N PRO A 79 -18.15 18.69 -37.34
CA PRO A 79 -17.57 17.37 -37.06
C PRO A 79 -18.53 16.19 -37.22
N TRP A 80 -17.99 15.05 -37.67
CA TRP A 80 -18.70 13.78 -37.82
C TRP A 80 -18.09 12.69 -36.94
N ILE A 81 -18.80 11.57 -36.78
CA ILE A 81 -18.25 10.33 -36.26
C ILE A 81 -18.36 9.22 -37.31
N VAL A 82 -17.25 8.54 -37.57
CA VAL A 82 -17.19 7.35 -38.42
C VAL A 82 -17.24 6.12 -37.52
N ARG A 83 -18.25 5.28 -37.72
CA ARG A 83 -18.51 4.09 -36.89
C ARG A 83 -18.32 2.81 -37.70
N SER A 84 -17.78 1.78 -37.05
CA SER A 84 -17.81 0.42 -37.58
C SER A 84 -19.25 -0.12 -37.59
N ALA A 85 -19.54 -0.98 -38.55
CA ALA A 85 -20.77 -1.76 -38.65
C ALA A 85 -20.44 -3.22 -38.98
N GLY A 86 -19.39 -3.78 -38.39
CA GLY A 86 -18.97 -5.15 -38.68
C GLY A 86 -19.80 -6.22 -37.97
N ASN A 87 -19.21 -7.40 -37.84
CA ASN A 87 -19.82 -8.56 -37.19
C ASN A 87 -19.81 -8.51 -35.65
N GLU A 88 -19.22 -7.48 -35.02
CA GLU A 88 -19.20 -7.25 -33.56
C GLU A 88 -20.59 -7.09 -32.94
N ASP A 89 -21.58 -6.84 -33.78
CA ASP A 89 -22.97 -6.64 -33.40
C ASP A 89 -23.85 -7.88 -33.59
N LEU A 90 -23.27 -9.03 -33.96
CA LEU A 90 -23.98 -10.32 -34.02
C LEU A 90 -23.92 -11.05 -32.67
N THR A 91 -24.94 -11.84 -32.37
CA THR A 91 -25.12 -12.54 -31.09
C THR A 91 -23.97 -13.50 -30.73
N ASP A 92 -23.32 -14.09 -31.73
CA ASP A 92 -22.31 -15.15 -31.54
C ASP A 92 -20.87 -14.63 -31.43
N HIS A 93 -20.64 -13.32 -31.58
CA HIS A 93 -19.29 -12.74 -31.60
C HIS A 93 -18.93 -12.06 -30.28
N ILE A 94 -17.79 -12.46 -29.70
CA ILE A 94 -17.22 -11.91 -28.46
C ILE A 94 -16.54 -10.54 -28.72
N ASN A 95 -16.82 -9.87 -29.84
CA ASN A 95 -16.04 -8.73 -30.33
C ASN A 95 -16.58 -7.34 -29.93
N ALA A 96 -17.31 -7.22 -28.82
CA ALA A 96 -17.84 -5.93 -28.36
C ALA A 96 -16.71 -4.90 -28.18
N GLY A 97 -16.70 -3.85 -29.00
CA GLY A 97 -15.68 -2.79 -28.94
C GLY A 97 -14.32 -3.16 -29.55
N GLY A 98 -14.20 -4.26 -30.28
CA GLY A 98 -12.94 -4.67 -30.91
C GLY A 98 -12.60 -3.95 -32.22
N TYR A 99 -13.55 -3.18 -32.77
CA TYR A 99 -13.33 -2.31 -33.94
C TYR A 99 -13.42 -0.84 -33.54
N GLU A 100 -12.73 0.01 -34.31
CA GLU A 100 -12.60 1.43 -33.97
C GLU A 100 -13.83 2.25 -34.38
N SER A 101 -14.06 3.36 -33.70
CA SER A 101 -14.96 4.43 -34.14
C SER A 101 -14.24 5.76 -33.92
N LEU A 102 -14.12 6.59 -34.96
CA LEU A 102 -13.24 7.75 -34.96
C LEU A 102 -14.02 9.05 -35.20
N ILE A 103 -13.68 10.09 -34.43
CA ILE A 103 -14.20 11.44 -34.64
C ILE A 103 -13.44 12.08 -35.80
N CYS A 104 -14.19 12.57 -36.78
CA CYS A 104 -13.69 13.32 -37.91
C CYS A 104 -13.98 14.81 -37.68
N SER A 105 -12.99 15.54 -37.16
CA SER A 105 -13.15 16.96 -36.80
C SER A 105 -13.26 17.88 -38.03
N GLU A 106 -12.62 17.51 -39.13
CA GLU A 106 -12.54 18.32 -40.35
C GLU A 106 -12.83 17.47 -41.60
N PRO A 107 -13.51 18.00 -42.62
CA PRO A 107 -13.91 17.22 -43.81
C PRO A 107 -12.75 16.55 -44.56
N GLN A 108 -11.55 17.14 -44.54
CA GLN A 108 -10.35 16.63 -45.20
C GLN A 108 -9.80 15.36 -44.53
N ALA A 109 -10.19 15.08 -43.29
CA ALA A 109 -9.76 13.87 -42.58
C ALA A 109 -10.66 12.66 -42.84
N LEU A 110 -11.82 12.84 -43.46
CA LEU A 110 -12.88 11.82 -43.56
C LEU A 110 -12.39 10.50 -44.16
N ILE A 111 -11.71 10.55 -45.31
CA ILE A 111 -11.21 9.36 -46.01
C ILE A 111 -10.24 8.56 -45.12
N ARG A 112 -9.34 9.25 -44.42
CA ARG A 112 -8.39 8.61 -43.49
C ARG A 112 -9.11 7.97 -42.30
N CYS A 113 -10.10 8.65 -41.72
CA CYS A 113 -10.90 8.10 -40.63
C CYS A 113 -11.68 6.85 -41.07
N ILE A 114 -12.30 6.86 -42.26
CA ILE A 114 -13.01 5.69 -42.81
C ILE A 114 -12.05 4.52 -43.00
N ALA A 115 -10.87 4.76 -43.56
CA ALA A 115 -9.89 3.71 -43.81
C ALA A 115 -9.37 3.08 -42.51
N ALA A 116 -9.08 3.89 -41.48
CA ALA A 116 -8.65 3.39 -40.18
C ALA A 116 -9.73 2.52 -39.52
N VAL A 117 -10.99 2.96 -39.54
CA VAL A 117 -12.12 2.17 -39.00
C VAL A 117 -12.31 0.87 -39.80
N ALA A 118 -12.33 0.93 -41.13
CA ALA A 118 -12.52 -0.24 -41.99
C ALA A 118 -11.43 -1.31 -41.79
N MET A 119 -10.20 -0.89 -41.49
CA MET A 119 -9.06 -1.79 -41.31
C MET A 119 -8.80 -2.19 -39.85
N SER A 120 -9.61 -1.73 -38.88
CA SER A 120 -9.41 -1.99 -37.45
C SER A 120 -9.44 -3.48 -37.06
N GLY A 121 -10.11 -4.32 -37.85
CA GLY A 121 -10.13 -5.78 -37.67
C GLY A 121 -8.80 -6.49 -37.97
N SER A 122 -7.86 -5.81 -38.63
CA SER A 122 -6.52 -6.35 -38.91
C SER A 122 -5.56 -6.31 -37.71
N THR A 123 -5.93 -5.57 -36.67
CA THR A 123 -5.13 -5.44 -35.44
C THR A 123 -4.98 -6.79 -34.72
N GLU A 124 -3.85 -6.98 -34.03
CA GLU A 124 -3.59 -8.22 -33.28
C GLU A 124 -4.65 -8.44 -32.17
N HIS A 125 -5.08 -7.36 -31.52
CA HIS A 125 -6.10 -7.39 -30.48
C HIS A 125 -7.43 -7.93 -31.01
N ALA A 126 -7.94 -7.36 -32.11
CA ALA A 126 -9.19 -7.82 -32.75
C ALA A 126 -9.09 -9.29 -33.18
N ARG A 127 -7.95 -9.71 -33.74
CA ARG A 127 -7.72 -11.11 -34.16
C ARG A 127 -7.76 -12.10 -32.99
N ARG A 128 -7.12 -11.78 -31.86
CA ARG A 128 -7.15 -12.65 -30.66
C ARG A 128 -8.54 -12.74 -30.05
N GLN A 129 -9.29 -11.64 -30.06
CA GLN A 129 -10.66 -11.63 -29.57
C GLN A 129 -11.61 -12.43 -30.46
N LEU A 130 -11.46 -12.34 -31.78
CA LEU A 130 -12.18 -13.18 -32.75
C LEU A 130 -11.89 -14.67 -32.56
N ALA A 131 -10.65 -15.04 -32.23
CA ALA A 131 -10.26 -16.44 -31.99
C ALA A 131 -11.04 -17.11 -30.86
N LEU A 132 -11.49 -16.36 -29.84
CA LEU A 132 -12.35 -16.90 -28.77
C LEU A 132 -13.70 -17.43 -29.29
N SER A 133 -14.17 -16.94 -30.43
CA SER A 133 -15.42 -17.39 -31.07
C SER A 133 -15.24 -18.61 -31.98
N GLY A 134 -14.02 -19.13 -32.14
CA GLY A 134 -13.72 -20.34 -32.91
C GLY A 134 -13.85 -20.20 -34.43
N ARG A 135 -14.09 -19.00 -34.96
CA ARG A 135 -14.15 -18.73 -36.41
C ARG A 135 -12.91 -17.94 -36.83
N TYR A 136 -12.08 -18.52 -37.70
CA TYR A 136 -10.87 -17.87 -38.20
C TYR A 136 -10.73 -18.11 -39.69
N ASP A 137 -11.38 -17.29 -40.52
CA ASP A 137 -11.19 -17.28 -41.96
C ASP A 137 -11.20 -15.84 -42.47
N HIS A 138 -9.99 -15.30 -42.68
CA HIS A 138 -9.65 -14.03 -43.34
C HIS A 138 -10.06 -12.70 -42.66
N VAL A 139 -9.16 -11.70 -42.77
CA VAL A 139 -9.39 -10.31 -42.35
C VAL A 139 -10.00 -9.58 -43.54
N GLU A 140 -11.29 -9.25 -43.47
CA GLU A 140 -12.00 -8.43 -44.45
C GLU A 140 -12.12 -6.98 -43.99
N ALA A 141 -12.30 -6.05 -44.95
CA ALA A 141 -12.58 -4.66 -44.63
C ALA A 141 -13.97 -4.53 -43.99
N ILE A 142 -14.05 -3.84 -42.85
CA ILE A 142 -15.27 -3.68 -42.08
C ILE A 142 -16.16 -2.61 -42.73
N PRO A 143 -17.48 -2.86 -42.91
CA PRO A 143 -18.43 -1.82 -43.31
C PRO A 143 -18.44 -0.65 -42.33
N CYS A 144 -18.61 0.57 -42.84
CA CYS A 144 -18.60 1.79 -42.04
C CYS A 144 -19.86 2.62 -42.28
N PHE A 145 -20.17 3.54 -41.38
CA PHE A 145 -21.15 4.59 -41.64
C PHE A 145 -20.77 5.88 -40.91
N VAL A 146 -21.29 7.00 -41.40
CA VAL A 146 -21.03 8.33 -40.85
C VAL A 146 -22.31 8.90 -40.23
N GLN A 147 -22.17 9.55 -39.07
CA GLN A 147 -23.22 10.31 -38.40
C GLN A 147 -22.71 11.70 -38.00
N PRO A 148 -23.60 12.71 -37.83
CA PRO A 148 -23.25 13.95 -37.17
C PRO A 148 -22.72 13.69 -35.75
N LEU A 149 -21.67 14.41 -35.35
CA LEU A 149 -21.20 14.35 -33.96
C LEU A 149 -22.17 15.16 -33.07
N LEU A 150 -22.72 14.52 -32.04
CA LEU A 150 -23.53 15.21 -31.03
C LEU A 150 -22.68 16.24 -30.27
N LYS A 151 -23.32 17.24 -29.66
CA LYS A 151 -22.60 18.15 -28.75
C LYS A 151 -22.21 17.40 -27.48
N ILE A 152 -20.96 16.95 -27.43
CA ILE A 152 -20.42 16.07 -26.37
C ILE A 152 -19.89 16.82 -25.13
N ASP A 153 -20.03 18.15 -25.09
CA ASP A 153 -19.55 18.97 -23.98
C ASP A 153 -20.31 18.65 -22.67
N VAL A 154 -19.58 18.72 -21.56
CA VAL A 154 -20.12 18.64 -20.20
C VAL A 154 -19.94 19.99 -19.53
N CYS A 155 -20.89 20.42 -18.70
CA CYS A 155 -20.74 21.67 -17.97
C CYS A 155 -19.50 21.62 -17.06
N GLY A 156 -18.75 22.71 -17.00
CA GLY A 156 -17.51 22.81 -16.21
C GLY A 156 -17.73 22.74 -14.70
N ASP A 157 -18.97 22.87 -14.23
CA ASP A 157 -19.35 22.72 -12.83
C ASP A 157 -19.58 21.26 -12.42
N VAL A 158 -19.53 20.31 -13.37
CA VAL A 158 -19.68 18.87 -13.09
C VAL A 158 -18.30 18.30 -12.75
N GLY A 159 -18.11 17.99 -11.46
CA GLY A 159 -16.93 17.31 -10.93
C GLY A 159 -16.66 15.96 -11.62
N HIS A 160 -15.42 15.49 -11.53
CA HIS A 160 -14.99 14.23 -12.13
C HIS A 160 -15.62 13.01 -11.46
N ASP A 161 -15.90 13.08 -10.16
CA ASP A 161 -16.54 12.02 -9.37
C ASP A 161 -18.08 12.05 -9.40
N HIS A 162 -18.67 13.00 -10.13
CA HIS A 162 -20.11 13.12 -10.28
C HIS A 162 -20.64 12.21 -11.39
N SER A 163 -21.77 11.57 -11.11
CA SER A 163 -22.49 10.72 -12.08
C SER A 163 -23.92 11.22 -12.27
N PRO A 164 -24.49 11.14 -13.48
CA PRO A 164 -25.84 11.62 -13.75
C PRO A 164 -26.91 10.78 -13.06
N TYR A 165 -27.91 11.44 -12.50
CA TYR A 165 -29.17 10.85 -12.03
C TYR A 165 -30.30 11.23 -13.01
N LEU A 166 -30.93 10.20 -13.58
CA LEU A 166 -32.04 10.34 -14.53
C LEU A 166 -33.37 10.00 -13.84
N ASP A 167 -34.43 10.71 -14.23
CA ASP A 167 -35.78 10.40 -13.80
C ASP A 167 -36.21 8.99 -14.26
N THR A 168 -36.96 8.31 -13.39
CA THR A 168 -37.70 7.07 -13.62
C THR A 168 -38.48 7.11 -14.93
N ALA A 169 -39.15 8.22 -15.25
CA ALA A 169 -39.92 8.36 -16.49
C ALA A 169 -39.04 8.30 -17.77
N VAL A 170 -37.80 8.77 -17.70
CA VAL A 170 -36.84 8.67 -18.81
C VAL A 170 -36.40 7.23 -19.00
N LEU A 171 -36.07 6.55 -17.90
CA LEU A 171 -35.69 5.13 -17.93
C LEU A 171 -36.83 4.25 -18.46
N ASP A 172 -38.07 4.49 -18.01
CA ASP A 172 -39.27 3.80 -18.53
C ASP A 172 -39.43 3.99 -20.03
N ARG A 173 -39.21 5.22 -20.53
CA ARG A 173 -39.27 5.51 -21.97
C ARG A 173 -38.19 4.75 -22.74
N MET A 174 -36.96 4.67 -22.21
CA MET A 174 -35.88 3.90 -22.83
C MET A 174 -36.19 2.40 -22.85
N GLU A 175 -36.67 1.85 -21.73
CA GLU A 175 -37.09 0.45 -21.62
C GLU A 175 -38.27 0.13 -22.58
N ALA A 176 -39.21 1.05 -22.76
CA ALA A 176 -40.32 0.90 -23.72
C ALA A 176 -39.81 0.83 -25.17
N VAL A 177 -38.85 1.68 -25.54
CA VAL A 177 -38.20 1.62 -26.86
C VAL A 177 -37.42 0.31 -27.03
N CYS A 178 -36.67 -0.13 -26.02
CA CYS A 178 -35.99 -1.44 -26.05
C CYS A 178 -36.97 -2.60 -26.28
N ASN A 179 -38.14 -2.57 -25.64
CA ASN A 179 -39.19 -3.57 -25.85
C ASN A 179 -39.73 -3.57 -27.28
N GLU A 180 -40.00 -2.40 -27.85
CA GLU A 180 -40.44 -2.26 -29.25
C GLU A 180 -39.38 -2.82 -30.20
N LEU A 181 -38.11 -2.45 -30.01
CA LEU A 181 -36.99 -2.95 -30.81
C LEU A 181 -36.82 -4.47 -30.70
N MET A 182 -36.89 -5.04 -29.49
CA MET A 182 -36.83 -6.50 -29.29
C MET A 182 -37.95 -7.24 -30.03
N GLN A 183 -39.15 -6.65 -30.08
CA GLN A 183 -40.27 -7.23 -30.85
C GLN A 183 -40.05 -7.10 -32.35
N THR A 184 -39.55 -5.95 -32.83
CA THR A 184 -39.30 -5.70 -34.26
C THR A 184 -38.21 -6.59 -34.84
N PHE A 185 -37.13 -6.82 -34.09
CA PHE A 185 -35.96 -7.59 -34.54
C PHE A 185 -35.92 -9.02 -34.00
N ASP A 186 -36.95 -9.44 -33.24
CA ASP A 186 -37.06 -10.75 -32.59
C ASP A 186 -35.85 -11.11 -31.70
N PHE A 187 -35.40 -10.13 -30.90
CA PHE A 187 -34.32 -10.34 -29.95
C PHE A 187 -34.86 -10.92 -28.63
N ILE A 188 -34.12 -11.88 -28.05
CA ILE A 188 -34.41 -12.42 -26.71
C ILE A 188 -33.91 -11.49 -25.59
N ALA A 189 -32.89 -10.69 -25.90
CA ALA A 189 -32.33 -9.63 -25.07
C ALA A 189 -31.66 -8.60 -25.99
N ILE A 190 -31.59 -7.35 -25.56
CA ILE A 190 -31.06 -6.23 -26.34
C ILE A 190 -29.99 -5.48 -25.55
N ASP A 191 -28.99 -4.99 -26.27
CA ASP A 191 -27.95 -4.07 -25.83
C ASP A 191 -28.03 -2.80 -26.70
N CYS A 192 -28.30 -1.67 -26.07
CA CYS A 192 -28.51 -0.37 -26.72
C CYS A 192 -27.52 0.67 -26.21
N GLU A 193 -27.03 1.51 -27.12
CA GLU A 193 -26.25 2.71 -26.80
C GLU A 193 -27.07 3.96 -27.05
N TRP A 194 -27.00 4.91 -26.12
CA TRP A 194 -27.75 6.15 -26.15
C TRP A 194 -26.85 7.37 -25.94
N GLY A 195 -27.20 8.46 -26.61
CA GLY A 195 -26.68 9.80 -26.34
C GLY A 195 -27.81 10.70 -25.87
N LEU A 196 -27.68 11.31 -24.70
CA LEU A 196 -28.69 12.20 -24.14
C LEU A 196 -28.17 13.63 -24.10
N GLU A 197 -28.97 14.56 -24.62
CA GLU A 197 -28.77 16.00 -24.43
C GLU A 197 -29.46 16.39 -23.13
N THR A 198 -28.71 16.94 -22.16
CA THR A 198 -29.24 17.29 -20.85
C THR A 198 -28.88 18.72 -20.44
N THR A 199 -29.49 19.22 -19.36
CA THR A 199 -29.19 20.55 -18.80
C THR A 199 -27.76 20.72 -18.32
N LEU A 200 -27.03 19.63 -18.03
CA LEU A 200 -25.64 19.63 -17.57
C LEU A 200 -24.64 19.18 -18.65
N GLY A 201 -25.09 19.06 -19.90
CA GLY A 201 -24.30 18.60 -21.03
C GLY A 201 -24.63 17.17 -21.46
N PHE A 202 -23.71 16.55 -22.19
CA PHE A 202 -23.92 15.25 -22.79
C PHE A 202 -23.86 14.11 -21.77
N VAL A 203 -24.79 13.16 -21.88
CA VAL A 203 -24.80 11.93 -21.08
C VAL A 203 -24.80 10.73 -22.01
N SER A 204 -23.84 9.82 -21.83
CA SER A 204 -23.83 8.52 -22.50
C SER A 204 -24.55 7.48 -21.64
N VAL A 205 -25.36 6.64 -22.27
CA VAL A 205 -26.01 5.51 -21.59
C VAL A 205 -25.84 4.22 -22.37
N THR A 206 -25.50 3.13 -21.69
CA THR A 206 -25.65 1.77 -22.22
C THR A 206 -26.81 1.07 -21.51
N THR A 207 -27.62 0.32 -22.24
CA THR A 207 -28.80 -0.39 -21.71
C THR A 207 -28.78 -1.84 -22.13
N VAL A 208 -28.85 -2.75 -21.18
CA VAL A 208 -28.94 -4.19 -21.43
C VAL A 208 -30.23 -4.70 -20.79
N MET A 209 -31.11 -5.31 -21.60
CA MET A 209 -32.46 -5.68 -21.18
C MET A 209 -32.91 -6.99 -21.83
N PRO A 210 -33.43 -7.98 -21.07
CA PRO A 210 -34.07 -9.16 -21.65
C PRO A 210 -35.51 -8.89 -22.10
N ARG A 211 -36.00 -9.67 -23.06
CA ARG A 211 -37.42 -9.69 -23.43
C ARG A 211 -38.29 -10.25 -22.31
N ASN A 212 -37.75 -11.20 -21.53
CA ASN A 212 -38.37 -11.66 -20.28
C ASN A 212 -37.60 -11.11 -19.07
N PRO A 213 -38.11 -10.06 -18.38
CA PRO A 213 -37.45 -9.44 -17.24
C PRO A 213 -37.38 -10.32 -15.99
N GLN A 214 -37.97 -11.51 -15.99
CA GLN A 214 -37.86 -12.46 -14.87
C GLN A 214 -36.58 -13.31 -14.91
N LEU A 215 -35.87 -13.34 -16.05
CA LEU A 215 -34.71 -14.21 -16.24
C LEU A 215 -33.38 -13.50 -16.00
N MET A 216 -33.33 -12.20 -16.30
CA MET A 216 -32.09 -11.41 -16.28
C MET A 216 -32.38 -10.00 -15.75
N ASN A 217 -31.39 -9.39 -15.09
CA ASN A 217 -31.50 -8.02 -14.60
C ASN A 217 -31.53 -7.03 -15.78
N VAL A 218 -32.31 -5.95 -15.68
CA VAL A 218 -32.19 -4.80 -16.58
C VAL A 218 -31.12 -3.86 -16.04
N VAL A 219 -30.23 -3.41 -16.90
CA VAL A 219 -29.04 -2.65 -16.52
C VAL A 219 -28.97 -1.39 -17.37
N HIS A 220 -28.86 -0.22 -16.74
CA HIS A 220 -28.49 1.03 -17.39
C HIS A 220 -27.21 1.58 -16.78
N THR A 221 -26.19 1.81 -17.60
CA THR A 221 -24.93 2.45 -17.18
C THR A 221 -24.91 3.85 -17.72
N ILE A 222 -24.71 4.85 -16.86
CA ILE A 222 -24.98 6.25 -17.18
C ILE A 222 -23.74 7.08 -16.79
N GLY A 223 -23.23 7.90 -17.70
CA GLY A 223 -22.03 8.72 -17.46
C GLY A 223 -22.10 10.09 -18.14
N PHE A 224 -21.45 11.09 -17.55
CA PHE A 224 -21.28 12.40 -18.18
C PHE A 224 -20.15 12.36 -19.22
N GLY A 225 -20.43 12.91 -20.41
CA GLY A 225 -19.49 13.01 -21.52
C GLY A 225 -19.51 11.80 -22.45
N PHE A 226 -18.83 11.94 -23.58
CA PHE A 226 -18.82 10.96 -24.66
C PHE A 226 -18.20 9.63 -24.25
N ALA A 227 -18.87 8.52 -24.56
CA ALA A 227 -18.43 7.15 -24.31
C ALA A 227 -18.10 6.83 -22.82
N SER A 228 -18.54 7.68 -21.91
CA SER A 228 -18.29 7.55 -20.47
C SER A 228 -18.97 6.34 -19.85
N ALA A 229 -20.10 5.89 -20.41
CA ALA A 229 -20.78 4.65 -19.98
C ALA A 229 -20.07 3.36 -20.45
N GLN A 230 -19.04 3.47 -21.30
CA GLN A 230 -18.37 2.34 -21.98
C GLN A 230 -16.90 2.19 -21.61
N SER A 231 -16.28 3.27 -21.13
CA SER A 231 -14.92 3.28 -20.62
C SER A 231 -14.90 3.87 -19.22
N THR A 232 -14.14 3.29 -18.31
CA THR A 232 -13.74 3.97 -17.08
C THR A 232 -12.76 5.09 -17.44
N GLY A 233 -13.30 6.19 -17.97
CA GLY A 233 -12.55 7.41 -18.25
C GLY A 233 -12.32 8.24 -16.98
N SER A 234 -11.88 9.49 -17.15
CA SER A 234 -11.66 10.45 -16.05
C SER A 234 -12.93 10.86 -15.28
N ARG A 235 -14.10 10.27 -15.57
CA ARG A 235 -15.38 10.63 -14.96
C ARG A 235 -16.12 9.40 -14.43
N ALA A 236 -16.77 9.55 -13.29
CA ALA A 236 -17.52 8.48 -12.63
C ALA A 236 -18.83 8.13 -13.33
N THR A 237 -19.20 6.86 -13.32
CA THR A 237 -20.48 6.34 -13.85
C THR A 237 -21.45 5.92 -12.76
N ALA A 238 -22.74 6.03 -13.06
CA ALA A 238 -23.81 5.46 -12.26
C ALA A 238 -24.35 4.19 -12.93
N LEU A 239 -24.83 3.25 -12.12
CA LEU A 239 -25.58 2.08 -12.58
C LEU A 239 -27.01 2.16 -12.03
N VAL A 240 -27.98 1.87 -12.89
CA VAL A 240 -29.37 1.59 -12.51
C VAL A 240 -29.69 0.15 -12.85
N LEU A 241 -30.03 -0.62 -11.83
CA LEU A 241 -30.27 -2.05 -11.93
C LEU A 241 -31.73 -2.35 -11.55
N ARG A 242 -32.47 -3.00 -12.45
CA ARG A 242 -33.75 -3.63 -12.15
C ARG A 242 -33.56 -5.13 -11.93
N PRO A 243 -33.65 -5.63 -10.69
CA PRO A 243 -33.42 -7.04 -10.41
C PRO A 243 -34.43 -7.93 -11.14
N ALA A 244 -33.98 -9.09 -11.62
CA ALA A 244 -34.89 -10.13 -12.10
C ALA A 244 -35.91 -10.46 -11.00
N CYS A 245 -37.18 -10.62 -11.37
CA CYS A 245 -38.33 -10.84 -10.46
C CYS A 245 -38.79 -9.64 -9.61
N SER A 246 -38.32 -8.41 -9.90
CA SER A 246 -38.74 -7.20 -9.19
C SER A 246 -38.81 -5.98 -10.11
N ASP A 247 -39.69 -5.02 -9.79
CA ASP A 247 -39.76 -3.73 -10.48
C ASP A 247 -38.91 -2.63 -9.79
N LEU A 248 -38.13 -3.00 -8.77
CA LEU A 248 -37.26 -2.07 -8.05
C LEU A 248 -36.14 -1.53 -8.93
N ARG A 249 -35.78 -0.25 -8.75
CA ARG A 249 -34.59 0.37 -9.35
C ARG A 249 -33.53 0.61 -8.29
N LEU A 250 -32.51 -0.25 -8.29
CA LEU A 250 -31.36 -0.11 -7.42
C LEU A 250 -30.29 0.74 -8.12
N TRP A 251 -29.84 1.79 -7.45
CA TRP A 251 -28.81 2.70 -7.95
C TRP A 251 -27.45 2.41 -7.32
N ARG A 252 -26.40 2.61 -8.10
CA ARG A 252 -25.00 2.67 -7.70
C ARG A 252 -24.39 3.98 -8.21
N GLY A 253 -23.59 4.63 -7.37
CA GLY A 253 -22.92 5.90 -7.65
C GLY A 253 -22.59 6.63 -6.35
N ARG A 254 -21.43 7.27 -6.28
CA ARG A 254 -20.98 7.98 -5.07
C ARG A 254 -21.62 9.37 -4.96
N HIS A 255 -21.55 10.17 -6.01
CA HIS A 255 -22.12 11.51 -6.08
C HIS A 255 -23.07 11.61 -7.28
N LEU A 256 -24.35 11.37 -7.03
CA LEU A 256 -25.41 11.43 -8.04
C LEU A 256 -25.83 12.90 -8.27
N ARG A 257 -25.90 13.34 -9.52
CA ARG A 257 -26.32 14.71 -9.86
C ARG A 257 -27.55 14.67 -10.77
N ALA A 258 -28.66 15.18 -10.27
CA ALA A 258 -29.90 15.29 -11.03
C ALA A 258 -29.68 16.14 -12.29
N THR A 259 -30.24 15.69 -13.42
CA THR A 259 -30.20 16.41 -14.68
C THR A 259 -31.48 16.16 -15.48
N THR A 260 -31.96 17.19 -16.18
CA THR A 260 -33.16 17.09 -17.01
C THR A 260 -32.77 16.71 -18.44
N VAL A 261 -33.37 15.65 -18.97
CA VAL A 261 -33.15 15.19 -20.34
C VAL A 261 -34.01 15.99 -21.32
N GLN A 262 -33.35 16.62 -22.30
CA GLN A 262 -33.98 17.42 -23.35
C GLN A 262 -34.26 16.59 -24.61
N ARG A 263 -33.32 15.72 -25.00
CA ARG A 263 -33.44 14.86 -26.19
C ARG A 263 -32.73 13.53 -25.99
N LEU A 264 -33.33 12.46 -26.55
CA LEU A 264 -32.80 11.10 -26.57
C LEU A 264 -32.33 10.75 -27.99
N HIS A 265 -31.12 10.22 -28.12
CA HIS A 265 -30.59 9.68 -29.37
C HIS A 265 -30.22 8.22 -29.19
N LEU A 266 -30.72 7.34 -30.07
CA LEU A 266 -30.35 5.93 -30.15
C LEU A 266 -29.18 5.78 -31.12
N LEU A 267 -28.03 5.35 -30.61
CA LEU A 267 -26.77 5.26 -31.34
C LEU A 267 -26.47 3.83 -31.83
N GLN A 268 -26.98 2.83 -31.12
CA GLN A 268 -26.84 1.41 -31.47
C GLN A 268 -27.96 0.60 -30.82
N ALA A 269 -28.38 -0.47 -31.51
CA ALA A 269 -29.22 -1.51 -30.95
C ALA A 269 -28.74 -2.87 -31.49
N ARG A 270 -28.38 -3.79 -30.59
CA ARG A 270 -27.89 -5.13 -30.95
C ARG A 270 -28.44 -6.22 -30.04
N PRO A 271 -28.49 -7.49 -30.48
CA PRO A 271 -28.86 -8.59 -29.59
C PRO A 271 -27.83 -8.74 -28.46
N ALA A 272 -28.29 -9.02 -27.25
CA ALA A 272 -27.46 -9.29 -26.08
C ALA A 272 -27.49 -10.78 -25.70
N TYR A 273 -26.44 -11.24 -25.01
CA TYR A 273 -26.42 -12.57 -24.41
C TYR A 273 -27.32 -12.59 -23.16
N SER A 274 -28.20 -13.59 -23.05
CA SER A 274 -29.05 -13.78 -21.87
C SER A 274 -28.28 -14.53 -20.79
N ASP A 275 -27.99 -13.83 -19.69
CA ASP A 275 -27.34 -14.40 -18.52
C ASP A 275 -28.33 -14.52 -17.36
N ASP A 276 -28.48 -15.70 -16.79
CA ASP A 276 -29.43 -15.94 -15.72
C ASP A 276 -29.02 -15.15 -14.46
N ALA A 277 -29.92 -14.27 -13.98
CA ALA A 277 -29.68 -13.47 -12.78
C ALA A 277 -29.60 -14.32 -11.49
N PHE A 278 -30.19 -15.52 -11.53
CA PHE A 278 -30.14 -16.50 -10.45
C PHE A 278 -29.00 -17.47 -10.67
N ARG A 279 -28.06 -17.55 -9.72
CA ARG A 279 -26.91 -18.44 -9.81
C ARG A 279 -26.82 -19.37 -8.62
N ASP A 280 -26.34 -20.58 -8.90
CA ASP A 280 -25.87 -21.48 -7.87
C ASP A 280 -24.46 -21.05 -7.47
N ARG A 281 -24.27 -20.73 -6.20
CA ARG A 281 -23.01 -20.24 -5.63
C ARG A 281 -22.53 -21.17 -4.53
N ASP A 282 -21.25 -21.47 -4.54
CA ASP A 282 -20.55 -22.11 -3.43
C ASP A 282 -20.10 -21.01 -2.44
N VAL A 283 -20.71 -21.00 -1.25
CA VAL A 283 -20.44 -20.05 -0.18
C VAL A 283 -19.70 -20.76 0.94
N LEU A 284 -18.70 -20.11 1.54
CA LEU A 284 -17.99 -20.71 2.68
C LEU A 284 -18.92 -20.92 3.88
N THR A 285 -18.77 -22.07 4.53
CA THR A 285 -19.35 -22.30 5.86
C THR A 285 -18.71 -21.35 6.88
N ASP A 286 -19.45 -20.93 7.91
CA ASP A 286 -18.96 -19.97 8.91
C ASP A 286 -17.67 -20.45 9.60
N ALA A 287 -17.61 -21.72 9.98
CA ALA A 287 -16.43 -22.33 10.61
C ALA A 287 -15.21 -22.37 9.67
N CYS A 288 -15.41 -22.68 8.39
CA CYS A 288 -14.33 -22.66 7.40
C CYS A 288 -13.82 -21.22 7.18
N ARG A 289 -14.74 -20.25 7.06
CA ARG A 289 -14.40 -18.84 6.92
C ARG A 289 -13.52 -18.35 8.07
N GLU A 290 -13.92 -18.59 9.32
CA GLU A 290 -13.14 -18.20 10.50
C GLU A 290 -11.74 -18.85 10.50
N THR A 291 -11.66 -20.14 10.14
CA THR A 291 -10.40 -20.87 10.05
C THR A 291 -9.48 -20.30 8.97
N LEU A 292 -10.01 -20.00 7.79
CA LEU A 292 -9.23 -19.47 6.67
C LEU A 292 -8.75 -18.04 6.95
N ILE A 293 -9.60 -17.18 7.52
CA ILE A 293 -9.23 -15.81 7.93
C ILE A 293 -8.11 -15.82 8.97
N GLY A 294 -8.09 -16.81 9.88
CA GLY A 294 -7.01 -16.96 10.85
C GLY A 294 -5.69 -17.48 10.28
N ARG A 295 -5.71 -18.04 9.06
CA ARG A 295 -4.55 -18.76 8.46
C ARG A 295 -3.92 -18.03 7.26
N TYR A 296 -4.72 -17.28 6.51
CA TYR A 296 -4.34 -16.65 5.25
C TYR A 296 -4.53 -15.15 5.30
N ASP A 297 -3.96 -14.44 4.32
CA ASP A 297 -4.12 -12.99 4.21
C ASP A 297 -5.52 -12.65 3.72
N VAL A 298 -6.11 -11.61 4.31
CA VAL A 298 -7.49 -11.20 4.06
C VAL A 298 -7.53 -9.74 3.68
N VAL A 299 -8.18 -9.46 2.56
CA VAL A 299 -8.32 -8.11 2.03
C VAL A 299 -9.79 -7.84 1.72
N GLU A 300 -10.26 -6.64 2.01
CA GLU A 300 -11.58 -6.21 1.57
C GLU A 300 -11.64 -6.12 0.05
N ALA A 301 -12.74 -6.59 -0.54
CA ALA A 301 -12.92 -6.60 -1.98
C ALA A 301 -14.37 -6.29 -2.37
N GLY A 302 -14.53 -5.49 -3.43
CA GLY A 302 -15.82 -5.21 -4.04
C GLY A 302 -16.09 -6.14 -5.22
N LEU A 303 -17.21 -6.85 -5.24
CA LEU A 303 -17.61 -7.64 -6.40
C LEU A 303 -18.00 -6.72 -7.56
N LEU A 304 -17.29 -6.83 -8.69
CA LEU A 304 -17.69 -6.17 -9.94
C LEU A 304 -18.66 -7.09 -10.69
N MET A 305 -18.26 -8.34 -10.88
CA MET A 305 -19.01 -9.32 -11.65
C MET A 305 -18.84 -10.70 -11.06
N LEU A 306 -19.92 -11.47 -10.95
CA LEU A 306 -19.82 -12.87 -10.58
C LEU A 306 -19.70 -13.74 -11.83
N GLY A 307 -18.76 -14.67 -11.81
CA GLY A 307 -18.57 -15.72 -12.81
C GLY A 307 -19.14 -17.06 -12.38
N ALA A 308 -18.62 -18.13 -12.96
CA ALA A 308 -18.97 -19.51 -12.63
C ALA A 308 -18.31 -20.01 -11.33
N GLN A 309 -17.14 -19.44 -10.97
CA GLN A 309 -16.35 -19.83 -9.80
C GLN A 309 -16.06 -18.61 -8.92
N SER A 310 -16.20 -18.75 -7.60
CA SER A 310 -15.83 -17.72 -6.60
C SER A 310 -14.50 -18.03 -5.90
N SER A 311 -13.85 -19.14 -6.26
CA SER A 311 -12.58 -19.58 -5.71
C SER A 311 -11.75 -20.29 -6.78
N GLY A 312 -10.46 -19.99 -6.84
CA GLY A 312 -9.52 -20.63 -7.77
C GLY A 312 -8.33 -19.73 -8.05
N ARG A 313 -7.66 -19.93 -9.21
CA ARG A 313 -6.52 -19.12 -9.62
C ARG A 313 -6.96 -17.67 -9.88
N ALA A 314 -6.15 -16.73 -9.39
CA ALA A 314 -6.37 -15.30 -9.57
C ALA A 314 -5.58 -14.77 -10.79
N LEU A 315 -6.23 -13.97 -11.63
CA LEU A 315 -5.58 -13.09 -12.61
C LEU A 315 -5.62 -11.66 -12.08
N VAL A 316 -4.48 -11.13 -11.69
CA VAL A 316 -4.36 -9.78 -11.13
C VAL A 316 -3.96 -8.81 -12.24
N ALA A 317 -4.52 -7.60 -12.30
CA ALA A 317 -4.13 -6.52 -13.20
C ALA A 317 -4.51 -5.15 -12.61
N PRO A 318 -3.92 -4.02 -13.04
CA PRO A 318 -4.30 -2.71 -12.49
C PRO A 318 -5.74 -2.33 -12.82
N ASP A 319 -6.18 -2.61 -14.05
CA ASP A 319 -7.53 -2.31 -14.53
C ASP A 319 -8.11 -3.48 -15.33
N LEU A 320 -9.43 -3.48 -15.53
CA LEU A 320 -10.14 -4.58 -16.19
C LEU A 320 -9.78 -4.72 -17.68
N MET A 321 -9.46 -3.62 -18.37
CA MET A 321 -8.99 -3.68 -19.76
C MET A 321 -7.62 -4.33 -19.86
N SER A 322 -6.71 -4.01 -18.94
CA SER A 322 -5.42 -4.67 -18.77
C SER A 322 -5.61 -6.14 -18.44
N ALA A 323 -6.54 -6.49 -17.54
CA ALA A 323 -6.90 -7.87 -17.24
C ALA A 323 -7.38 -8.63 -18.48
N TRP A 324 -8.26 -8.00 -19.29
CA TRP A 324 -8.76 -8.61 -20.52
C TRP A 324 -7.65 -8.88 -21.53
N ARG A 325 -6.73 -7.93 -21.72
CA ARG A 325 -5.53 -8.14 -22.55
C ARG A 325 -4.66 -9.28 -22.03
N ARG A 326 -4.50 -9.43 -20.70
CA ARG A 326 -3.80 -10.57 -20.09
C ARG A 326 -4.54 -11.87 -20.43
N TYR A 327 -5.85 -11.91 -20.22
CA TYR A 327 -6.68 -13.09 -20.46
C TYR A 327 -6.62 -13.53 -21.94
N LEU A 328 -6.66 -12.60 -22.89
CA LEU A 328 -6.53 -12.90 -24.33
C LEU A 328 -5.14 -13.42 -24.74
N ALA A 329 -4.10 -13.14 -23.95
CA ALA A 329 -2.75 -13.62 -24.23
C ALA A 329 -2.51 -15.05 -23.72
N LEU A 330 -3.35 -15.53 -22.79
CA LEU A 330 -3.29 -16.89 -22.25
C LEU A 330 -3.70 -17.93 -23.30
N ASN A 331 -3.14 -19.14 -23.20
CA ASN A 331 -3.62 -20.28 -23.98
C ASN A 331 -4.96 -20.80 -23.42
N ALA A 332 -5.64 -21.67 -24.19
CA ALA A 332 -6.97 -22.17 -23.84
C ALA A 332 -7.03 -22.92 -22.48
N ARG A 333 -5.93 -23.56 -22.07
CA ARG A 333 -5.88 -24.27 -20.78
C ARG A 333 -5.76 -23.27 -19.62
N GLU A 334 -4.88 -22.29 -19.74
CA GLU A 334 -4.70 -21.23 -18.74
C GLU A 334 -5.96 -20.38 -18.59
N GLN A 335 -6.63 -20.05 -19.68
CA GLN A 335 -7.92 -19.34 -19.65
C GLN A 335 -8.96 -20.10 -18.82
N ALA A 336 -9.02 -21.43 -18.97
CA ALA A 336 -9.94 -22.27 -18.21
C ALA A 336 -9.59 -22.37 -16.71
N ASP A 337 -8.33 -22.15 -16.34
CA ASP A 337 -7.88 -22.17 -14.94
C ASP A 337 -8.16 -20.84 -14.20
N VAL A 338 -8.37 -19.72 -14.92
CA VAL A 338 -8.67 -18.41 -14.31
C VAL A 338 -10.10 -18.39 -13.75
N ALA A 339 -10.21 -18.49 -12.43
CA ALA A 339 -11.48 -18.43 -11.73
C ALA A 339 -11.90 -16.98 -11.42
N VAL A 340 -10.93 -16.16 -11.03
CA VAL A 340 -11.14 -14.82 -10.49
C VAL A 340 -10.16 -13.83 -11.11
N VAL A 341 -10.66 -12.67 -11.52
CA VAL A 341 -9.90 -11.51 -11.98
C VAL A 341 -9.94 -10.45 -10.89
N ILE A 342 -8.77 -9.93 -10.50
CA ILE A 342 -8.61 -8.94 -9.44
C ILE A 342 -8.02 -7.67 -10.04
N VAL A 343 -8.67 -6.53 -9.80
CA VAL A 343 -8.25 -5.23 -10.34
C VAL A 343 -8.31 -4.11 -9.30
N ASP A 344 -7.46 -3.08 -9.45
CA ASP A 344 -7.55 -1.86 -8.63
C ASP A 344 -8.75 -1.02 -9.06
N GLU A 345 -8.95 -0.90 -10.37
CA GLU A 345 -9.98 -0.09 -11.00
C GLU A 345 -10.72 -0.87 -12.11
N GLY A 346 -11.97 -0.51 -12.36
CA GLY A 346 -12.78 -1.16 -13.38
C GLY A 346 -14.26 -1.19 -13.01
N SER A 347 -15.09 -1.46 -14.01
CA SER A 347 -16.55 -1.51 -13.89
C SER A 347 -17.11 -2.71 -14.64
N ALA A 348 -18.15 -3.34 -14.10
CA ALA A 348 -18.78 -4.51 -14.73
C ALA A 348 -19.41 -4.19 -16.10
N GLU A 349 -19.61 -2.91 -16.38
CA GLU A 349 -20.38 -2.37 -17.51
C GLU A 349 -19.48 -1.76 -18.59
N GLU A 350 -18.18 -1.64 -18.36
CA GLU A 350 -17.24 -1.28 -19.42
C GLU A 350 -17.06 -2.44 -20.40
N HIS A 351 -16.41 -2.19 -21.54
CA HIS A 351 -16.19 -3.25 -22.54
C HIS A 351 -15.53 -4.51 -21.97
N ALA A 352 -14.46 -4.38 -21.17
CA ALA A 352 -13.83 -5.53 -20.52
C ALA A 352 -14.77 -6.28 -19.57
N GLY A 353 -15.63 -5.56 -18.85
CA GLY A 353 -16.65 -6.16 -18.00
C GLY A 353 -17.61 -7.02 -18.82
N ILE A 354 -18.14 -6.50 -19.92
CA ILE A 354 -19.03 -7.24 -20.83
C ILE A 354 -18.35 -8.52 -21.34
N MET A 355 -17.06 -8.44 -21.70
CA MET A 355 -16.29 -9.56 -22.22
C MET A 355 -16.06 -10.65 -21.16
N PHE A 356 -15.65 -10.29 -19.93
CA PHE A 356 -15.51 -11.25 -18.84
C PHE A 356 -16.86 -11.88 -18.42
N ARG A 357 -17.97 -11.18 -18.61
CA ARG A 357 -19.32 -11.72 -18.40
C ARG A 357 -19.60 -12.89 -19.33
N GLN A 358 -19.29 -12.71 -20.61
CA GLN A 358 -19.46 -13.74 -21.62
C GLN A 358 -18.55 -14.96 -21.35
N GLN A 359 -17.36 -14.72 -20.79
CA GLN A 359 -16.45 -15.79 -20.35
C GLN A 359 -16.85 -16.43 -19.00
N LYS A 360 -17.85 -15.87 -18.30
CA LYS A 360 -18.29 -16.31 -16.97
C LYS A 360 -17.15 -16.31 -15.94
N THR A 361 -16.26 -15.33 -16.00
CA THR A 361 -15.17 -15.15 -15.04
C THR A 361 -15.60 -14.19 -13.93
N THR A 362 -15.27 -14.49 -12.68
CA THR A 362 -15.56 -13.56 -11.57
C THR A 362 -14.57 -12.41 -11.60
N CYS A 363 -15.02 -11.16 -11.47
CA CYS A 363 -14.17 -9.98 -11.41
C CYS A 363 -14.41 -9.24 -10.09
N VAL A 364 -13.34 -8.89 -9.39
CA VAL A 364 -13.37 -8.15 -8.12
C VAL A 364 -12.43 -6.96 -8.14
N ARG A 365 -12.84 -5.92 -7.43
CA ARG A 365 -12.04 -4.74 -7.14
C ARG A 365 -11.37 -4.89 -5.77
N MET A 366 -10.05 -4.85 -5.74
CA MET A 366 -9.20 -4.97 -4.54
C MET A 366 -7.89 -4.24 -4.80
N ASP A 367 -7.28 -3.62 -3.79
CA ASP A 367 -5.92 -3.08 -3.92
C ASP A 367 -4.95 -4.22 -4.23
N THR A 368 -4.48 -4.27 -5.47
CA THR A 368 -3.65 -5.35 -6.01
C THR A 368 -2.28 -5.41 -5.35
N ARG A 369 -1.81 -4.31 -4.73
CA ARG A 369 -0.55 -4.27 -3.97
C ARG A 369 -0.63 -5.04 -2.66
N ARG A 370 -1.84 -5.31 -2.17
CA ARG A 370 -2.05 -6.16 -1.00
C ARG A 370 -2.01 -7.65 -1.32
N MET A 371 -1.81 -8.04 -2.59
CA MET A 371 -1.60 -9.43 -2.96
C MET A 371 -0.25 -9.92 -2.43
N PRO A 372 -0.22 -10.92 -1.52
CA PRO A 372 1.04 -11.47 -1.03
C PRO A 372 1.85 -12.13 -2.14
N ALA A 373 3.18 -12.04 -2.06
CA ALA A 373 4.06 -12.77 -2.97
C ALA A 373 3.84 -14.29 -2.82
N GLY A 374 3.52 -14.97 -3.92
CA GLY A 374 3.23 -16.41 -3.93
C GLY A 374 1.75 -16.78 -3.71
N ALA A 375 0.86 -15.80 -3.50
CA ALA A 375 -0.57 -16.04 -3.51
C ALA A 375 -1.08 -16.06 -4.97
N ASP A 376 -1.30 -17.25 -5.52
CA ASP A 376 -1.86 -17.46 -6.86
C ASP A 376 -3.34 -17.84 -6.84
N CYS A 377 -3.88 -18.13 -5.66
CA CYS A 377 -5.25 -18.56 -5.44
C CYS A 377 -6.01 -17.57 -4.56
N VAL A 378 -7.31 -17.44 -4.82
CA VAL A 378 -8.21 -16.55 -4.08
C VAL A 378 -9.53 -17.24 -3.80
N VAL A 379 -10.15 -16.87 -2.67
CA VAL A 379 -11.55 -17.16 -2.36
C VAL A 379 -12.26 -15.86 -2.08
N ILE A 380 -13.35 -15.61 -2.81
CA ILE A 380 -14.21 -14.44 -2.60
C ILE A 380 -15.43 -14.86 -1.78
N ASP A 381 -15.51 -14.34 -0.56
CA ASP A 381 -16.64 -14.58 0.33
C ASP A 381 -17.02 -13.30 1.09
N ARG A 382 -18.31 -12.97 1.09
CA ARG A 382 -18.92 -11.86 1.87
C ARG A 382 -18.18 -10.51 1.83
N GLY A 383 -17.68 -10.11 0.65
CA GLY A 383 -16.97 -8.84 0.47
C GLY A 383 -15.51 -8.85 0.92
N THR A 384 -14.94 -10.05 1.10
CA THR A 384 -13.52 -10.26 1.42
C THR A 384 -12.90 -11.25 0.46
N CYS A 385 -11.67 -10.97 0.04
CA CYS A 385 -10.78 -11.90 -0.62
C CYS A 385 -9.88 -12.55 0.43
N ILE A 386 -9.85 -13.88 0.45
CA ILE A 386 -8.88 -14.67 1.20
C ILE A 386 -7.82 -15.13 0.20
N LEU A 387 -6.57 -14.74 0.42
CA LEU A 387 -5.47 -14.86 -0.53
C LEU A 387 -4.49 -15.92 -0.05
N GLY A 388 -4.13 -16.85 -0.93
CA GLY A 388 -3.22 -17.93 -0.59
C GLY A 388 -2.74 -18.71 -1.81
N ASP A 389 -2.16 -19.87 -1.55
CA ASP A 389 -1.66 -20.78 -2.59
C ASP A 389 -2.68 -21.91 -2.86
N SER A 390 -2.30 -22.89 -3.69
CA SER A 390 -3.12 -24.07 -3.96
C SER A 390 -3.57 -24.88 -2.73
N THR A 391 -2.92 -24.73 -1.56
CA THR A 391 -3.35 -25.38 -0.30
C THR A 391 -4.62 -24.77 0.28
N LEU A 392 -4.85 -23.47 0.01
CA LEU A 392 -6.09 -22.77 0.36
C LEU A 392 -7.30 -23.49 -0.23
N LEU A 393 -7.23 -23.79 -1.53
CA LEU A 393 -8.34 -24.40 -2.27
C LEU A 393 -8.73 -25.78 -1.73
N ARG A 394 -7.74 -26.55 -1.22
CA ARG A 394 -7.98 -27.88 -0.63
C ARG A 394 -8.68 -27.82 0.73
N SER A 395 -8.65 -26.66 1.38
CA SER A 395 -9.18 -26.44 2.73
C SER A 395 -10.61 -25.87 2.72
N ILE A 396 -11.15 -25.57 1.54
CA ILE A 396 -12.46 -24.97 1.36
C ILE A 396 -13.56 -25.97 1.72
N GLN A 397 -14.45 -25.55 2.62
CA GLN A 397 -15.73 -26.19 2.86
C GLN A 397 -16.83 -25.19 2.56
N SER A 398 -17.53 -25.45 1.47
CA SER A 398 -18.62 -24.62 0.97
C SER A 398 -19.96 -25.34 1.02
N GLU A 399 -21.03 -24.56 0.95
CA GLU A 399 -22.38 -25.03 0.68
C GLU A 399 -22.95 -24.32 -0.53
N ARG A 400 -23.73 -25.05 -1.32
CA ARG A 400 -24.33 -24.55 -2.56
C ARG A 400 -25.65 -23.86 -2.24
N ARG A 401 -25.76 -22.59 -2.62
CA ARG A 401 -26.97 -21.78 -2.48
C ARG A 401 -27.39 -21.24 -3.84
N ARG A 402 -28.69 -21.27 -4.16
CA ARG A 402 -29.23 -20.60 -5.34
C ARG A 402 -29.77 -19.24 -4.94
N GLU A 403 -29.18 -18.18 -5.45
CA GLU A 403 -29.52 -16.80 -5.05
C GLU A 403 -29.48 -15.84 -6.24
N LEU A 404 -30.21 -14.74 -6.11
CA LEU A 404 -30.15 -13.61 -7.02
C LEU A 404 -28.84 -12.84 -6.77
N VAL A 405 -28.05 -12.65 -7.82
CA VAL A 405 -26.75 -11.96 -7.72
C VAL A 405 -26.95 -10.48 -8.00
N LEU A 406 -26.59 -9.63 -7.03
CA LEU A 406 -26.63 -8.18 -7.15
C LEU A 406 -25.25 -7.58 -6.79
N PRO A 407 -24.87 -6.44 -7.37
CA PRO A 407 -23.71 -5.68 -6.91
C PRO A 407 -23.88 -5.26 -5.44
N ASP A 408 -22.81 -5.40 -4.65
CA ASP A 408 -22.83 -5.20 -3.19
C ASP A 408 -23.00 -3.72 -2.76
N ASP A 409 -22.86 -2.79 -3.69
CA ASP A 409 -22.86 -1.35 -3.44
C ASP A 409 -24.07 -0.60 -4.01
N CYS A 410 -25.07 -1.33 -4.49
CA CYS A 410 -26.38 -0.83 -4.91
C CYS A 410 -27.26 -0.44 -3.71
N ALA A 411 -28.23 0.46 -3.91
CA ALA A 411 -29.31 0.76 -2.96
C ALA A 411 -30.46 1.54 -3.63
N LEU A 412 -31.62 1.63 -2.97
CA LEU A 412 -32.71 2.50 -3.43
C LEU A 412 -32.35 3.99 -3.25
N VAL A 413 -32.96 4.84 -4.07
CA VAL A 413 -32.89 6.30 -3.98
C VAL A 413 -34.29 6.80 -3.63
N PHE A 414 -34.40 7.52 -2.52
CA PHE A 414 -35.65 8.09 -2.03
C PHE A 414 -35.62 9.63 -2.11
N THR A 415 -36.71 10.19 -2.64
CA THR A 415 -36.98 11.63 -2.76
C THR A 415 -38.06 12.07 -1.75
N ASP A 416 -38.50 13.33 -1.77
CA ASP A 416 -39.35 13.92 -0.72
C ASP A 416 -40.79 13.36 -0.69
N GLU A 417 -41.20 12.63 -1.73
CA GLU A 417 -42.54 12.09 -1.92
C GLU A 417 -42.81 10.80 -1.12
N VAL A 418 -41.89 10.39 -0.24
CA VAL A 418 -42.03 9.15 0.56
C VAL A 418 -43.10 9.23 1.64
N LEU A 419 -43.54 10.42 2.06
CA LEU A 419 -44.59 10.59 3.07
C LEU A 419 -45.89 11.13 2.49
N ALA A 420 -47.00 10.60 2.97
CA ALA A 420 -48.33 11.18 2.78
C ALA A 420 -48.48 12.47 3.63
N PRO A 421 -49.47 13.34 3.32
CA PRO A 421 -49.72 14.56 4.11
C PRO A 421 -49.94 14.36 5.62
N GLY A 422 -50.23 13.13 6.07
CA GLY A 422 -50.38 12.75 7.48
C GLY A 422 -49.11 12.25 8.17
N GLY A 423 -47.97 12.18 7.47
CA GLY A 423 -46.68 11.73 8.01
C GLY A 423 -46.43 10.21 7.94
N GLU A 424 -47.40 9.42 7.46
CA GLU A 424 -47.19 7.99 7.18
C GLU A 424 -46.46 7.78 5.84
N LEU A 425 -45.73 6.67 5.71
CA LEU A 425 -45.14 6.27 4.43
C LEU A 425 -46.23 6.14 3.36
N THR A 426 -45.99 6.67 2.16
CA THR A 426 -46.90 6.45 1.04
C THR A 426 -47.01 4.96 0.74
N ARG A 427 -48.17 4.55 0.22
CA ARG A 427 -48.42 3.14 -0.15
C ARG A 427 -47.35 2.61 -1.10
N ASP A 428 -46.88 3.44 -2.01
CA ASP A 428 -45.83 3.09 -2.98
C ASP A 428 -44.49 2.85 -2.28
N CYS A 429 -44.12 3.66 -1.29
CA CYS A 429 -42.92 3.45 -0.49
C CYS A 429 -42.99 2.14 0.32
N VAL A 430 -44.13 1.87 0.97
CA VAL A 430 -44.35 0.62 1.73
C VAL A 430 -44.22 -0.60 0.81
N GLU A 431 -44.78 -0.53 -0.40
CA GLU A 431 -44.67 -1.60 -1.38
C GLU A 431 -43.23 -1.79 -1.87
N VAL A 432 -42.49 -0.71 -2.14
CA VAL A 432 -41.06 -0.74 -2.51
C VAL A 432 -40.22 -1.43 -1.43
N LEU A 433 -40.41 -1.08 -0.15
CA LEU A 433 -39.70 -1.73 0.96
C LEU A 433 -40.10 -3.20 1.11
N SER A 434 -41.39 -3.53 0.93
CA SER A 434 -41.90 -4.90 0.92
C SER A 434 -41.26 -5.74 -0.20
N GLN A 435 -41.12 -5.19 -1.40
CA GLN A 435 -40.42 -5.84 -2.51
C GLN A 435 -38.94 -6.06 -2.20
N LEU A 436 -38.26 -5.06 -1.64
CA LEU A 436 -36.85 -5.20 -1.22
C LEU A 436 -36.70 -6.33 -0.20
N ARG A 437 -37.69 -6.49 0.71
CA ARG A 437 -37.71 -7.56 1.73
C ARG A 437 -37.98 -8.94 1.13
N ARG A 438 -38.55 -9.01 -0.07
CA ARG A 438 -38.86 -10.28 -0.76
C ARG A 438 -37.78 -10.71 -1.75
N LEU A 439 -36.78 -9.86 -2.04
CA LEU A 439 -35.69 -10.23 -2.95
C LEU A 439 -34.98 -11.51 -2.49
N PRO A 440 -34.84 -12.52 -3.37
CA PRO A 440 -34.23 -13.81 -3.06
C PRO A 440 -32.68 -13.76 -3.10
N VAL A 441 -32.09 -12.88 -2.30
CA VAL A 441 -30.63 -12.69 -2.17
C VAL A 441 -30.11 -13.31 -0.87
N ALA A 442 -28.79 -13.49 -0.75
CA ALA A 442 -28.15 -13.87 0.51
C ALA A 442 -28.55 -12.94 1.65
N ARG A 443 -28.70 -13.48 2.88
CA ARG A 443 -29.07 -12.69 4.08
C ARG A 443 -28.13 -11.51 4.27
N GLU A 444 -26.83 -11.72 4.11
CA GLU A 444 -25.79 -10.71 4.34
C GLU A 444 -25.85 -9.59 3.28
N VAL A 445 -26.17 -9.95 2.03
CA VAL A 445 -26.39 -8.97 0.94
C VAL A 445 -27.67 -8.17 1.21
N LYS A 446 -28.72 -8.85 1.67
CA LYS A 446 -29.99 -8.25 2.02
C LYS A 446 -29.82 -7.19 3.12
N GLU A 447 -29.15 -7.54 4.22
CA GLU A 447 -28.88 -6.62 5.33
C GLU A 447 -28.12 -5.37 4.87
N ARG A 448 -27.12 -5.52 4.01
CA ARG A 448 -26.39 -4.39 3.41
C ARG A 448 -27.27 -3.53 2.51
N LEU A 449 -28.09 -4.14 1.65
CA LEU A 449 -29.04 -3.42 0.79
C LEU A 449 -30.04 -2.60 1.60
N PHE A 450 -30.56 -3.16 2.70
CA PHE A 450 -31.43 -2.45 3.64
C PHE A 450 -30.71 -1.28 4.29
N ALA A 451 -29.54 -1.52 4.88
CA ALA A 451 -28.77 -0.48 5.54
C ALA A 451 -28.49 0.69 4.58
N ARG A 452 -28.04 0.41 3.35
CA ARG A 452 -27.72 1.45 2.34
C ARG A 452 -28.96 2.18 1.78
N SER A 453 -30.13 1.56 1.82
CA SER A 453 -31.37 2.14 1.30
C SER A 453 -32.11 2.94 2.36
N GLU A 454 -32.15 2.43 3.60
CA GLU A 454 -32.90 3.04 4.69
C GLU A 454 -32.08 4.08 5.46
N GLN A 455 -30.75 3.93 5.57
CA GLN A 455 -29.90 4.79 6.39
C GLN A 455 -28.97 5.67 5.52
N PRO A 456 -28.62 6.88 5.98
CA PRO A 456 -27.57 7.67 5.37
C PRO A 456 -26.22 6.95 5.36
N MET A 457 -25.40 7.20 4.33
CA MET A 457 -24.08 6.60 4.14
C MET A 457 -23.07 7.64 3.67
N SER A 458 -21.83 7.60 4.20
CA SER A 458 -20.76 8.54 3.83
C SER A 458 -20.34 8.47 2.36
N ALA A 459 -20.52 7.31 1.75
CA ALA A 459 -20.13 7.04 0.36
C ALA A 459 -21.24 7.33 -0.68
N ARG A 460 -22.37 7.95 -0.29
CA ARG A 460 -23.47 8.18 -1.22
C ARG A 460 -24.21 9.50 -0.97
N TRP A 461 -24.16 10.36 -1.98
CA TRP A 461 -24.74 11.69 -1.99
C TRP A 461 -25.51 11.94 -3.27
N MET A 462 -26.54 12.79 -3.19
CA MET A 462 -27.32 13.25 -4.32
C MET A 462 -27.40 14.78 -4.29
N GLN A 463 -27.01 15.41 -5.39
CA GLN A 463 -27.28 16.82 -5.67
C GLN A 463 -28.55 16.93 -6.51
N ARG A 464 -29.54 17.63 -5.99
CA ARG A 464 -30.84 17.90 -6.64
C ARG A 464 -30.76 19.09 -7.59
N ASP A 465 -31.80 19.25 -8.41
CA ASP A 465 -31.92 20.36 -9.37
C ASP A 465 -31.96 21.75 -8.70
N ASP A 466 -32.43 21.83 -7.44
CA ASP A 466 -32.42 23.05 -6.63
C ASP A 466 -31.06 23.37 -5.98
N GLY A 467 -30.07 22.49 -6.17
CA GLY A 467 -28.71 22.63 -5.67
C GLY A 467 -28.46 22.06 -4.28
N VAL A 468 -29.47 21.48 -3.62
CA VAL A 468 -29.33 20.82 -2.31
C VAL A 468 -28.55 19.50 -2.47
N VAL A 469 -27.59 19.24 -1.56
CA VAL A 469 -26.75 18.03 -1.55
C VAL A 469 -26.95 17.23 -0.27
N GLU A 470 -27.47 16.02 -0.42
CA GLU A 470 -27.98 15.22 0.70
C GLU A 470 -27.87 13.71 0.45
N SER A 471 -28.12 12.91 1.49
CA SER A 471 -28.23 11.46 1.35
C SER A 471 -29.57 11.08 0.68
N PRO A 472 -29.57 10.19 -0.31
CA PRO A 472 -30.79 9.69 -0.96
C PRO A 472 -31.44 8.51 -0.22
N SER A 473 -31.24 8.37 1.09
CA SER A 473 -31.82 7.28 1.89
C SER A 473 -33.23 7.58 2.37
N LEU A 474 -33.98 6.55 2.78
CA LEU A 474 -35.34 6.71 3.31
C LEU A 474 -35.36 7.62 4.55
N LEU A 475 -34.47 7.38 5.51
CA LEU A 475 -34.41 8.16 6.75
C LEU A 475 -34.06 9.63 6.48
N ALA A 476 -33.14 9.89 5.53
CA ALA A 476 -32.84 11.26 5.11
C ALA A 476 -34.06 11.94 4.46
N ALA A 477 -34.81 11.23 3.60
CA ALA A 477 -36.05 11.75 3.02
C ALA A 477 -37.15 12.01 4.07
N ILE A 478 -37.26 11.16 5.08
CA ILE A 478 -38.18 11.36 6.20
C ILE A 478 -37.81 12.62 6.99
N TRP A 479 -36.52 12.84 7.31
CA TRP A 479 -36.09 14.05 8.02
C TRP A 479 -36.40 15.33 7.24
N ARG A 480 -36.27 15.31 5.91
CA ARG A 480 -36.66 16.44 5.04
C ARG A 480 -38.15 16.76 5.08
N SER A 481 -38.99 15.76 5.33
CA SER A 481 -40.44 15.95 5.33
C SER A 481 -40.89 16.83 6.51
N LYS A 482 -41.83 17.75 6.27
CA LYS A 482 -42.34 18.67 7.32
C LYS A 482 -43.26 18.00 8.36
N ASN A 483 -43.37 16.66 8.34
CA ASN A 483 -44.28 15.86 9.16
C ASN A 483 -43.52 14.76 9.91
N PRO A 484 -43.04 15.01 11.14
CA PRO A 484 -42.16 14.09 11.88
C PRO A 484 -42.86 12.84 12.45
N GLY A 485 -44.10 12.55 12.04
CA GLY A 485 -44.99 11.55 12.66
C GLY A 485 -44.49 10.09 12.62
N TYR A 486 -43.44 9.78 11.85
CA TYR A 486 -42.95 8.42 11.61
C TYR A 486 -41.59 8.09 12.26
N ALA A 487 -41.01 8.98 13.09
CA ALA A 487 -39.69 8.77 13.70
C ALA A 487 -39.55 7.51 14.61
N GLY A 488 -40.63 6.75 14.83
CA GLY A 488 -40.66 5.58 15.73
C GLY A 488 -40.27 4.23 15.09
N GLU A 489 -40.50 4.01 13.79
CA GLU A 489 -40.26 2.69 13.15
C GLU A 489 -38.89 2.57 12.47
N CYS A 490 -38.32 3.68 12.00
CA CYS A 490 -36.95 3.75 11.47
C CYS A 490 -36.11 4.65 12.38
N CYS A 491 -35.14 4.06 13.08
CA CYS A 491 -34.21 4.80 13.93
C CYS A 491 -32.81 4.84 13.29
N ALA A 492 -32.01 5.85 13.67
CA ALA A 492 -30.62 5.94 13.26
C ALA A 492 -29.79 4.82 13.91
N LEU A 493 -29.48 3.79 13.14
CA LEU A 493 -28.78 2.59 13.62
C LEU A 493 -27.26 2.74 13.57
N THR A 494 -26.74 3.57 12.67
CA THR A 494 -25.31 3.84 12.51
C THR A 494 -24.93 5.18 13.12
N GLU A 495 -23.66 5.33 13.50
CA GLU A 495 -23.10 6.61 13.97
C GLU A 495 -23.24 7.69 12.89
N PHE A 496 -22.88 7.36 11.64
CA PHE A 496 -23.05 8.28 10.51
C PHE A 496 -24.50 8.73 10.30
N ALA A 497 -25.49 7.84 10.46
CA ALA A 497 -26.90 8.24 10.37
C ALA A 497 -27.26 9.26 11.45
N ARG A 498 -26.77 9.10 12.68
CA ARG A 498 -26.99 10.07 13.77
C ARG A 498 -26.30 11.40 13.49
N ASP A 499 -25.08 11.38 12.96
CA ASP A 499 -24.38 12.61 12.60
C ASP A 499 -25.06 13.32 11.43
N TYR A 500 -25.60 12.56 10.48
CA TYR A 500 -26.44 13.13 9.42
C TYR A 500 -27.69 13.77 10.00
N GLU A 501 -28.39 13.12 10.94
CA GLU A 501 -29.56 13.70 11.63
C GLU A 501 -29.21 15.04 12.27
N ARG A 502 -28.10 15.08 13.00
CA ARG A 502 -27.58 16.30 13.64
C ARG A 502 -27.25 17.37 12.60
N ALA A 503 -26.59 17.00 11.50
CA ALA A 503 -26.28 17.92 10.40
C ALA A 503 -27.55 18.51 9.76
N PHE A 504 -28.58 17.67 9.57
CA PHE A 504 -29.88 18.11 9.07
C PHE A 504 -30.59 19.06 10.05
N GLN A 505 -30.61 18.76 11.35
CA GLN A 505 -31.19 19.65 12.37
C GLN A 505 -30.48 21.03 12.38
N VAL A 506 -29.16 21.03 12.25
CA VAL A 506 -28.35 22.25 12.14
C VAL A 506 -28.74 23.08 10.90
N SER A 507 -28.98 22.44 9.76
CA SER A 507 -29.36 23.14 8.52
C SER A 507 -30.77 23.76 8.59
N GLN A 508 -31.67 23.23 9.44
CA GLN A 508 -33.06 23.68 9.59
C GLN A 508 -33.27 24.86 10.57
N ASN A 509 -32.23 25.56 10.99
CA ASN A 509 -32.26 26.67 11.96
C ASN A 509 -32.30 26.27 13.46
N GLU A 510 -31.79 25.08 13.84
CA GLU A 510 -31.24 24.83 15.21
C GLU A 510 -29.69 24.99 15.36
N PRO A 511 -28.98 25.85 14.61
CA PRO A 511 -27.53 25.75 14.43
C PRO A 511 -26.72 26.18 15.67
N GLN A 512 -27.33 26.90 16.63
CA GLN A 512 -26.58 27.53 17.73
C GLN A 512 -26.11 26.57 18.82
N ARG A 513 -26.73 25.39 18.97
CA ARG A 513 -26.37 24.45 20.04
C ARG A 513 -25.24 23.50 19.64
N GLU A 514 -25.34 22.91 18.45
CA GLU A 514 -24.41 21.87 17.97
C GLU A 514 -23.11 22.45 17.39
N LEU A 515 -23.10 23.65 16.81
CA LEU A 515 -21.90 24.31 16.25
C LEU A 515 -21.52 25.58 17.03
N ARG A 516 -21.81 25.61 18.34
CA ARG A 516 -21.73 26.81 19.17
C ARG A 516 -20.35 27.47 19.09
N THR A 517 -19.30 26.68 19.12
CA THR A 517 -17.92 27.17 19.12
C THR A 517 -17.58 27.74 17.75
N LEU A 518 -17.88 27.02 16.66
CA LEU A 518 -17.62 27.52 15.30
C LEU A 518 -18.41 28.79 14.96
N PHE A 519 -19.64 28.96 15.46
CA PHE A 519 -20.39 30.22 15.31
C PHE A 519 -19.79 31.39 16.10
N ALA A 520 -19.21 31.11 17.26
CA ALA A 520 -18.50 32.13 18.03
C ALA A 520 -17.14 32.48 17.40
N LEU A 521 -16.49 31.52 16.74
CA LEU A 521 -15.18 31.68 16.11
C LEU A 521 -15.25 32.45 14.80
N SER A 522 -16.22 32.17 13.94
CA SER A 522 -16.35 32.84 12.64
C SER A 522 -17.80 33.08 12.23
N SER A 523 -18.08 34.30 11.78
CA SER A 523 -19.40 34.66 11.26
C SER A 523 -19.74 33.98 9.94
N VAL A 524 -18.73 33.51 9.18
CA VAL A 524 -18.98 32.85 7.88
C VAL A 524 -19.49 31.42 8.02
N THR A 525 -19.42 30.83 9.22
CA THR A 525 -20.04 29.54 9.56
C THR A 525 -21.53 29.52 9.16
N ARG A 526 -22.22 30.66 9.31
CA ARG A 526 -23.63 30.79 8.89
C ARG A 526 -23.81 30.60 7.37
N THR A 527 -22.89 31.12 6.58
CA THR A 527 -22.91 30.97 5.11
C THR A 527 -22.67 29.53 4.70
N LEU A 528 -21.75 28.84 5.36
CA LEU A 528 -21.46 27.42 5.11
C LEU A 528 -22.67 26.53 5.46
N VAL A 529 -23.30 26.76 6.61
CA VAL A 529 -24.52 26.03 7.02
C VAL A 529 -25.69 26.29 6.07
N ALA A 530 -25.85 27.54 5.59
CA ALA A 530 -26.90 27.92 4.66
C ALA A 530 -26.64 27.49 3.19
N SER A 531 -25.57 26.74 2.91
CA SER A 531 -25.17 26.34 1.55
C SER A 531 -26.12 25.35 0.87
N GLY A 532 -26.94 24.65 1.65
CA GLY A 532 -27.75 23.52 1.18
C GLY A 532 -26.98 22.22 0.97
N ASP A 533 -25.68 22.18 1.28
CA ASP A 533 -24.84 20.98 1.16
C ASP A 533 -24.56 20.38 2.54
N LEU A 534 -25.23 19.26 2.87
CA LEU A 534 -25.08 18.63 4.18
C LEU A 534 -23.68 18.02 4.40
N ARG A 535 -22.89 17.77 3.35
CA ARG A 535 -21.48 17.35 3.50
C ARG A 535 -20.67 18.42 4.23
N ILE A 536 -20.92 19.69 3.91
CA ILE A 536 -20.29 20.83 4.57
C ILE A 536 -20.70 20.85 6.06
N VAL A 537 -21.98 20.64 6.37
CA VAL A 537 -22.46 20.67 7.76
C VAL A 537 -21.90 19.49 8.58
N LEU A 538 -21.81 18.29 7.99
CA LEU A 538 -21.12 17.16 8.62
C LEU A 538 -19.66 17.47 8.92
N ALA A 539 -18.92 17.99 7.93
CA ALA A 539 -17.53 18.36 8.14
C ALA A 539 -17.37 19.49 9.18
N LEU A 540 -18.35 20.38 9.31
CA LEU A 540 -18.41 21.37 10.40
C LEU A 540 -18.65 20.72 11.77
N LEU A 541 -19.46 19.67 11.86
CA LEU A 541 -19.62 18.91 13.12
C LEU A 541 -18.32 18.22 13.53
N ASP A 542 -17.56 17.69 12.56
CA ASP A 542 -16.21 17.15 12.81
C ASP A 542 -15.25 18.24 13.30
N CYS A 543 -15.28 19.43 12.68
CA CYS A 543 -14.54 20.60 13.13
C CYS A 543 -14.94 21.04 14.56
N GLU A 544 -16.24 21.02 14.90
CA GLU A 544 -16.71 21.33 16.25
C GLU A 544 -16.21 20.28 17.26
N ALA A 545 -16.29 18.99 16.94
CA ALA A 545 -15.76 17.94 17.80
C ALA A 545 -14.23 18.08 18.01
N ALA A 546 -13.53 18.57 16.99
CA ALA A 546 -12.09 18.81 17.03
C ALA A 546 -11.67 19.99 17.92
N THR A 547 -12.60 20.85 18.37
CA THR A 547 -12.30 21.95 19.33
C THR A 547 -11.69 21.46 20.65
N SER A 548 -11.84 20.16 20.96
CA SER A 548 -11.24 19.53 22.15
C SER A 548 -9.73 19.30 22.04
N TRP A 549 -9.16 19.30 20.83
CA TRP A 549 -7.73 19.01 20.60
C TRP A 549 -7.05 19.93 19.58
N VAL A 550 -7.80 20.71 18.80
CA VAL A 550 -7.28 21.66 17.80
C VAL A 550 -7.41 23.11 18.29
N SER A 551 -6.46 23.97 17.92
CA SER A 551 -6.54 25.39 18.25
C SER A 551 -7.71 26.10 17.55
N SER A 552 -8.30 27.08 18.23
CA SER A 552 -9.37 27.92 17.67
C SER A 552 -8.94 28.67 16.40
N GLN A 553 -7.65 29.03 16.29
CA GLN A 553 -7.11 29.73 15.12
C GLN A 553 -7.06 28.81 13.89
N THR A 554 -6.58 27.58 14.07
CA THR A 554 -6.53 26.56 13.00
C THR A 554 -7.93 26.27 12.45
N LEU A 555 -8.92 26.05 13.32
CA LEU A 555 -10.30 25.79 12.89
C LEU A 555 -10.91 27.00 12.17
N ARG A 556 -10.64 28.22 12.67
CA ARG A 556 -11.09 29.44 12.00
C ARG A 556 -10.53 29.56 10.58
N ARG A 557 -9.24 29.28 10.37
CA ARG A 557 -8.61 29.28 9.03
C ARG A 557 -9.31 28.34 8.07
N LEU A 558 -9.55 27.10 8.48
CA LEU A 558 -10.25 26.11 7.64
C LEU A 558 -11.67 26.55 7.29
N VAL A 559 -12.42 27.06 8.27
CA VAL A 559 -13.78 27.58 8.07
C VAL A 559 -13.80 28.79 7.13
N ASP A 560 -12.88 29.73 7.31
CA ASP A 560 -12.78 30.93 6.48
C ASP A 560 -12.36 30.57 5.04
N SER A 561 -11.38 29.68 4.85
CA SER A 561 -10.95 29.18 3.53
C SER A 561 -12.03 28.38 2.82
N ALA A 562 -12.78 27.53 3.52
CA ALA A 562 -13.91 26.81 2.95
C ALA A 562 -15.02 27.77 2.49
N ALA A 563 -15.29 28.83 3.26
CA ALA A 563 -16.28 29.84 2.89
C ALA A 563 -15.87 30.64 1.64
N VAL A 564 -14.57 30.86 1.41
CA VAL A 564 -14.05 31.46 0.17
C VAL A 564 -14.34 30.54 -1.03
N GLN A 565 -14.04 29.24 -0.93
CA GLN A 565 -14.31 28.28 -2.01
C GLN A 565 -15.81 28.15 -2.31
N LEU A 566 -16.66 28.14 -1.27
CA LEU A 566 -18.11 28.13 -1.43
C LEU A 566 -18.62 29.37 -2.19
N LYS A 567 -18.11 30.57 -1.87
CA LYS A 567 -18.45 31.81 -2.58
C LYS A 567 -18.00 31.81 -4.04
N ALA A 568 -16.90 31.11 -4.34
CA ALA A 568 -16.42 30.88 -5.71
C ALA A 568 -17.19 29.77 -6.45
N LEU A 569 -18.29 29.26 -5.87
CA LEU A 569 -19.11 28.17 -6.41
C LEU A 569 -18.37 26.82 -6.51
N ARG A 570 -17.29 26.63 -5.74
CA ARG A 570 -16.51 25.40 -5.67
C ARG A 570 -16.85 24.62 -4.40
N ARG A 571 -18.06 24.04 -4.36
CA ARG A 571 -18.60 23.34 -3.18
C ARG A 571 -17.72 22.16 -2.75
N ASP A 572 -17.26 21.34 -3.69
CA ASP A 572 -16.45 20.16 -3.36
C ASP A 572 -15.08 20.56 -2.77
N ASN A 573 -14.48 21.66 -3.23
CA ASN A 573 -13.27 22.21 -2.63
C ASN A 573 -13.52 22.68 -1.19
N ALA A 574 -14.67 23.30 -0.91
CA ALA A 574 -15.04 23.69 0.46
C ALA A 574 -15.20 22.46 1.39
N VAL A 575 -15.81 21.38 0.89
CA VAL A 575 -15.93 20.11 1.62
C VAL A 575 -14.54 19.53 1.90
N LEU A 576 -13.67 19.40 0.89
CA LEU A 576 -12.32 18.86 1.03
C LEU A 576 -11.45 19.62 2.03
N ILE A 577 -11.60 20.96 2.10
CA ILE A 577 -10.92 21.80 3.10
C ILE A 577 -11.37 21.42 4.51
N LEU A 578 -12.67 21.36 4.76
CA LEU A 578 -13.21 21.04 6.10
C LEU A 578 -12.92 19.58 6.50
N GLU A 579 -13.00 18.66 5.54
CA GLU A 579 -12.63 17.25 5.72
C GLU A 579 -11.15 17.04 6.05
N SER A 580 -10.30 18.06 5.94
CA SER A 580 -8.89 17.99 6.36
C SER A 580 -8.75 17.55 7.82
N VAL A 581 -9.69 17.92 8.70
CA VAL A 581 -9.71 17.49 10.10
C VAL A 581 -9.85 15.97 10.21
N ALA A 582 -10.87 15.41 9.56
CA ALA A 582 -11.13 13.97 9.55
C ALA A 582 -10.02 13.20 8.82
N PHE A 583 -9.50 13.76 7.72
CA PHE A 583 -8.40 13.21 6.95
C PHE A 583 -7.12 13.09 7.80
N VAL A 584 -6.64 14.18 8.39
CA VAL A 584 -5.41 14.17 9.21
C VAL A 584 -5.56 13.19 10.38
N ARG A 585 -6.70 13.23 11.06
CA ARG A 585 -6.99 12.29 12.16
C ARG A 585 -6.94 10.84 11.70
N THR A 586 -7.57 10.51 10.57
CA THR A 586 -7.62 9.14 10.06
C THR A 586 -6.23 8.66 9.64
N GLU A 587 -5.47 9.46 8.90
CA GLU A 587 -4.14 9.10 8.43
C GLU A 587 -3.14 8.91 9.58
N CYS A 588 -3.20 9.75 10.62
CA CYS A 588 -2.35 9.60 11.80
C CYS A 588 -2.71 8.36 12.65
N VAL A 589 -3.92 7.80 12.51
CA VAL A 589 -4.33 6.59 13.25
C VAL A 589 -4.02 5.30 12.47
N ARG A 590 -3.75 5.37 11.15
CA ARG A 590 -3.45 4.18 10.33
C ARG A 590 -2.26 3.38 10.85
N LEU A 591 -1.20 4.08 11.25
CA LEU A 591 -0.03 3.50 11.91
C LEU A 591 0.09 4.09 13.31
N PRO A 592 0.32 3.28 14.36
CA PRO A 592 0.38 3.77 15.74
C PRO A 592 1.71 4.47 16.07
N VAL A 593 2.23 5.26 15.14
CA VAL A 593 3.53 5.95 15.23
C VAL A 593 3.40 7.46 15.32
N TYR A 594 2.18 7.99 15.19
CA TYR A 594 1.89 9.40 15.34
C TYR A 594 1.26 9.67 16.71
N GLU A 595 1.59 10.83 17.27
CA GLU A 595 0.97 11.36 18.49
C GLU A 595 -0.13 12.36 18.14
N LEU A 596 -0.97 12.71 19.12
CA LEU A 596 -2.00 13.73 18.91
C LEU A 596 -1.38 15.08 18.52
N ASP A 597 -0.24 15.42 19.12
CA ASP A 597 0.51 16.64 18.79
C ASP A 597 0.99 16.66 17.33
N ASP A 598 1.33 15.51 16.76
CA ASP A 598 1.68 15.41 15.33
C ASP A 598 0.45 15.74 14.47
N ALA A 599 -0.71 15.16 14.79
CA ALA A 599 -1.96 15.44 14.08
C ALA A 599 -2.36 16.92 14.17
N VAL A 600 -2.21 17.55 15.34
CA VAL A 600 -2.44 19.00 15.53
C VAL A 600 -1.49 19.80 14.65
N SER A 601 -0.19 19.47 14.67
CA SER A 601 0.83 20.18 13.89
C SER A 601 0.58 20.07 12.38
N TYR A 602 0.24 18.89 11.88
CA TYR A 602 -0.05 18.68 10.46
C TYR A 602 -1.32 19.41 10.00
N LEU A 603 -2.37 19.39 10.83
CA LEU A 603 -3.59 20.11 10.53
C LEU A 603 -3.38 21.63 10.54
N ASP A 604 -2.61 22.16 11.49
CA ASP A 604 -2.30 23.59 11.54
C ASP A 604 -1.47 24.05 10.34
N ALA A 605 -0.45 23.28 9.96
CA ALA A 605 0.35 23.55 8.77
C ALA A 605 -0.54 23.61 7.52
N LEU A 606 -1.39 22.60 7.31
CA LEU A 606 -2.30 22.54 6.16
C LEU A 606 -3.33 23.68 6.17
N ALA A 607 -3.90 24.01 7.33
CA ALA A 607 -4.84 25.12 7.45
C ALA A 607 -4.18 26.46 7.09
N HIS A 608 -2.93 26.65 7.47
CA HIS A 608 -2.14 27.81 7.10
C HIS A 608 -1.85 27.84 5.59
N ASP A 609 -1.44 26.71 5.01
CA ASP A 609 -1.19 26.58 3.56
C ASP A 609 -2.44 26.90 2.72
N LEU A 610 -3.60 26.40 3.15
CA LEU A 610 -4.88 26.67 2.51
C LEU A 610 -5.33 28.14 2.63
N GLU A 611 -5.04 28.79 3.76
CA GLU A 611 -5.26 30.23 3.94
C GLU A 611 -4.38 31.07 3.00
N ASP A 612 -3.12 30.65 2.82
CA ASP A 612 -2.13 31.33 1.99
C ASP A 612 -2.29 31.07 0.48
N GLY A 613 -3.21 30.17 0.10
CA GLY A 613 -3.65 29.98 -1.29
C GLY A 613 -3.29 28.65 -1.94
N LEU A 614 -2.98 27.61 -1.16
CA LEU A 614 -2.74 26.27 -1.69
C LEU A 614 -3.95 25.78 -2.50
N PHE A 615 -3.72 25.36 -3.74
CA PHE A 615 -4.76 24.79 -4.60
C PHE A 615 -5.25 23.45 -4.02
N VAL A 616 -6.57 23.30 -3.85
CA VAL A 616 -7.16 22.06 -3.32
C VAL A 616 -6.91 20.88 -4.26
N GLU A 617 -6.83 21.16 -5.57
CA GLU A 617 -6.50 20.17 -6.60
C GLU A 617 -5.10 19.59 -6.39
N ALA A 618 -4.13 20.38 -5.91
CA ALA A 618 -2.78 19.93 -5.57
C ALA A 618 -2.82 18.88 -4.44
N MET A 619 -3.68 19.08 -3.45
CA MET A 619 -3.84 18.10 -2.37
C MET A 619 -4.34 16.75 -2.89
N VAL A 620 -5.23 16.75 -3.89
CA VAL A 620 -5.73 15.52 -4.51
C VAL A 620 -4.61 14.78 -5.23
N SER A 621 -3.79 15.48 -6.02
CA SER A 621 -2.62 14.89 -6.68
C SER A 621 -1.60 14.34 -5.68
N ILE A 622 -1.27 15.10 -4.63
CA ILE A 622 -0.33 14.67 -3.59
C ILE A 622 -0.86 13.46 -2.83
N ARG A 623 -2.15 13.45 -2.44
CA ARG A 623 -2.79 12.30 -1.78
C ARG A 623 -2.71 11.02 -2.61
N SER A 624 -2.75 11.14 -3.94
CA SER A 624 -2.66 9.98 -4.85
C SER A 624 -1.26 9.37 -4.97
N LEU A 625 -0.22 10.03 -4.45
CA LEU A 625 1.11 9.42 -4.30
C LEU A 625 1.19 8.45 -3.12
N GLU A 626 0.19 8.46 -2.24
CA GLU A 626 0.11 7.60 -1.04
C GLU A 626 1.33 7.69 -0.13
N LEU A 627 1.89 8.90 -0.03
CA LEU A 627 2.96 9.19 0.90
C LEU A 627 2.45 9.14 2.36
N PRO A 628 3.32 8.87 3.34
CA PRO A 628 3.03 9.17 4.75
C PRO A 628 2.55 10.61 4.91
N ILE A 629 1.59 10.85 5.81
CA ILE A 629 0.98 12.17 5.96
C ILE A 629 2.01 13.29 6.18
N ALA A 630 3.05 13.04 6.98
CA ALA A 630 4.13 13.98 7.22
C ALA A 630 4.78 14.48 5.91
N SER A 631 5.11 13.55 5.00
CA SER A 631 5.70 13.84 3.70
C SER A 631 4.71 14.53 2.74
N GLY A 632 3.44 14.12 2.77
CA GLY A 632 2.39 14.75 1.97
C GLY A 632 2.17 16.23 2.35
N ILE A 633 2.23 16.54 3.65
CA ILE A 633 2.11 17.93 4.14
C ILE A 633 3.31 18.78 3.73
N LEU A 634 4.53 18.24 3.79
CA LEU A 634 5.73 18.93 3.31
C LEU A 634 5.65 19.23 1.81
N LEU A 635 5.19 18.26 1.01
CA LEU A 635 5.01 18.46 -0.43
C LEU A 635 3.89 19.47 -0.74
N ALA A 636 2.84 19.52 0.08
CA ALA A 636 1.76 20.51 -0.06
C ALA A 636 2.26 21.93 0.21
N ARG A 637 3.05 22.14 1.28
CA ARG A 637 3.75 23.41 1.53
C ARG A 637 4.63 23.81 0.35
N GLN A 638 5.40 22.86 -0.19
CA GLN A 638 6.25 23.15 -1.34
C GLN A 638 5.46 23.49 -2.61
N ALA A 639 4.29 22.88 -2.82
CA ALA A 639 3.43 23.21 -3.95
C ALA A 639 2.81 24.61 -3.85
N LEU A 640 2.62 25.13 -2.63
CA LEU A 640 2.25 26.54 -2.41
C LEU A 640 3.40 27.47 -2.84
N ASP A 641 4.62 27.19 -2.37
CA ASP A 641 5.79 28.04 -2.60
C ASP A 641 6.28 27.97 -4.06
N ASN A 642 6.19 26.79 -4.68
CA ASN A 642 6.57 26.54 -6.07
C ASN A 642 5.59 25.57 -6.76
N PRO A 643 4.51 26.09 -7.37
CA PRO A 643 3.52 25.27 -8.07
C PRO A 643 4.07 24.41 -9.21
N ALA A 644 5.26 24.73 -9.74
CA ALA A 644 5.88 23.94 -10.81
C ALA A 644 6.25 22.50 -10.37
N VAL A 645 6.31 22.22 -9.07
CA VAL A 645 6.55 20.86 -8.55
C VAL A 645 5.39 19.89 -8.87
N LEU A 646 4.18 20.40 -9.13
CA LEU A 646 2.99 19.58 -9.37
C LEU A 646 3.00 18.88 -10.74
N GLU A 647 3.56 19.52 -11.77
CA GLU A 647 3.65 18.91 -13.11
C GLU A 647 4.51 17.63 -13.09
N PRO A 648 5.73 17.62 -12.51
CA PRO A 648 6.49 16.40 -12.31
C PRO A 648 5.77 15.34 -11.45
N VAL A 649 5.02 15.76 -10.43
CA VAL A 649 4.23 14.83 -9.58
C VAL A 649 3.15 14.12 -10.40
N ASP A 650 2.38 14.86 -11.19
CA ASP A 650 1.31 14.29 -12.02
C ASP A 650 1.87 13.40 -13.14
N ALA A 651 2.96 13.81 -13.79
CA ALA A 651 3.63 13.04 -14.83
C ALA A 651 4.19 11.71 -14.28
N PHE A 652 4.83 11.76 -13.10
CA PHE A 652 5.32 10.57 -12.40
C PHE A 652 4.19 9.61 -12.02
N ARG A 653 3.08 10.13 -11.47
CA ARG A 653 1.93 9.30 -11.13
C ARG A 653 1.39 8.53 -12.35
N GLN A 654 1.25 9.21 -13.50
CA GLN A 654 0.78 8.59 -14.73
C GLN A 654 1.74 7.53 -15.27
N SER A 655 3.06 7.76 -15.16
CA SER A 655 4.07 6.80 -15.61
C SER A 655 4.09 5.55 -14.72
N VAL A 656 3.95 5.68 -13.40
CA VAL A 656 3.82 4.54 -12.46
C VAL A 656 2.61 3.69 -12.81
N ALA A 657 1.44 4.31 -13.00
CA ALA A 657 0.22 3.59 -13.37
C ALA A 657 0.39 2.81 -14.69
N SER A 658 1.00 3.44 -15.69
CA SER A 658 1.28 2.82 -16.99
C SER A 658 2.28 1.65 -16.87
N PHE A 659 3.35 1.83 -16.09
CA PHE A 659 4.40 0.82 -15.89
C PHE A 659 3.86 -0.45 -15.22
N ARG A 660 2.99 -0.32 -14.22
CA ARG A 660 2.34 -1.47 -13.55
C ARG A 660 1.54 -2.36 -14.53
N GLY A 661 1.06 -1.80 -15.63
CA GLY A 661 0.39 -2.53 -16.72
C GLY A 661 1.30 -3.40 -17.58
N MET A 662 2.64 -3.27 -17.47
CA MET A 662 3.61 -3.84 -18.42
C MET A 662 3.64 -5.36 -18.50
N VAL A 663 3.36 -6.07 -17.40
CA VAL A 663 3.30 -7.54 -17.34
C VAL A 663 2.36 -8.11 -18.42
N SER A 664 1.48 -7.28 -18.97
CA SER A 664 0.42 -7.63 -19.94
C SER A 664 0.64 -7.21 -21.39
N GLY A 665 1.56 -6.29 -21.69
CA GLY A 665 1.51 -5.55 -22.96
C GLY A 665 2.53 -5.97 -24.02
N GLY A 666 2.25 -5.67 -25.30
CA GLY A 666 3.08 -6.00 -26.47
C GLY A 666 4.37 -5.16 -26.60
N SER A 667 4.99 -5.11 -27.78
CA SER A 667 6.31 -4.48 -28.01
C SER A 667 6.40 -2.98 -27.63
N THR A 668 5.28 -2.26 -27.60
CA THR A 668 5.19 -0.86 -27.17
C THR A 668 5.45 -0.66 -25.67
N THR A 669 5.37 -1.70 -24.83
CA THR A 669 5.62 -1.58 -23.37
C THR A 669 7.09 -1.52 -22.99
N ALA A 670 8.02 -1.84 -23.90
CA ALA A 670 9.46 -1.80 -23.63
C ALA A 670 10.01 -0.40 -23.31
N ARG A 671 9.27 0.67 -23.64
CA ARG A 671 9.65 2.08 -23.37
C ARG A 671 9.13 2.62 -22.03
N LEU A 672 8.19 1.94 -21.39
CA LEU A 672 7.62 2.41 -20.11
C LEU A 672 8.64 2.47 -18.96
N PRO A 673 9.64 1.56 -18.81
CA PRO A 673 10.64 1.72 -17.75
C PRO A 673 11.49 2.98 -17.94
N LEU A 674 11.82 3.32 -19.19
CA LEU A 674 12.54 4.55 -19.53
C LEU A 674 11.69 5.77 -19.14
N GLN A 675 10.43 5.82 -19.56
CA GLN A 675 9.52 6.93 -19.21
C GLN A 675 9.35 7.07 -17.68
N LEU A 676 9.28 5.95 -16.96
CA LEU A 676 9.22 5.95 -15.50
C LEU A 676 10.50 6.55 -14.89
N ASN A 677 11.68 6.15 -15.38
CA ASN A 677 12.95 6.69 -14.90
C ASN A 677 13.10 8.19 -15.22
N ASP A 678 12.70 8.64 -16.40
CA ASP A 678 12.77 10.04 -16.80
C ASP A 678 11.87 10.92 -15.94
N THR A 679 10.61 10.51 -15.75
CA THR A 679 9.65 11.24 -14.90
C THR A 679 10.09 11.27 -13.44
N TYR A 680 10.64 10.17 -12.92
CA TYR A 680 11.24 10.15 -11.59
C TYR A 680 12.46 11.08 -11.48
N LEU A 681 13.35 11.11 -12.49
CA LEU A 681 14.51 11.98 -12.47
C LEU A 681 14.12 13.46 -12.41
N THR A 682 13.11 13.86 -13.19
CA THR A 682 12.55 15.22 -13.15
C THR A 682 11.94 15.53 -11.78
N LEU A 683 11.12 14.63 -11.24
CA LEU A 683 10.52 14.80 -9.92
C LEU A 683 11.59 14.90 -8.82
N ARG A 684 12.59 14.02 -8.84
CA ARG A 684 13.70 14.02 -7.88
C ARG A 684 14.47 15.35 -7.93
N GLY A 685 14.74 15.87 -9.12
CA GLY A 685 15.38 17.18 -9.29
C GLY A 685 14.59 18.29 -8.61
N ALA A 686 13.28 18.35 -8.87
CA ALA A 686 12.39 19.34 -8.26
C ALA A 686 12.30 19.19 -6.72
N LEU A 687 12.30 17.96 -6.20
CA LEU A 687 12.30 17.69 -4.76
C LEU A 687 13.63 18.05 -4.08
N TYR A 688 14.77 17.83 -4.75
CA TYR A 688 16.09 18.21 -4.22
C TYR A 688 16.28 19.72 -4.20
N GLU A 689 15.86 20.43 -5.24
CA GLU A 689 15.85 21.90 -5.25
C GLU A 689 14.97 22.48 -4.12
N ALA A 690 13.94 21.72 -3.70
CA ALA A 690 13.05 22.04 -2.60
C ALA A 690 13.55 21.61 -1.20
N GLY A 691 14.70 20.91 -1.08
CA GLY A 691 15.17 20.35 0.20
C GLY A 691 14.27 19.23 0.75
N LEU A 692 13.60 18.48 -0.14
CA LEU A 692 12.73 17.35 0.18
C LEU A 692 13.37 16.01 -0.19
N GLU A 693 14.66 15.84 0.12
CA GLU A 693 15.43 14.64 -0.23
C GLU A 693 14.83 13.37 0.39
N ASN A 694 14.33 13.46 1.63
CA ASN A 694 13.70 12.33 2.30
C ASN A 694 12.41 11.86 1.59
N VAL A 695 11.64 12.80 1.01
CA VAL A 695 10.44 12.47 0.22
C VAL A 695 10.84 11.77 -1.08
N ALA A 696 11.90 12.25 -1.74
CA ALA A 696 12.43 11.60 -2.94
C ALA A 696 12.93 10.17 -2.64
N GLU A 697 13.58 9.94 -1.49
CA GLU A 697 14.02 8.60 -1.08
C GLU A 697 12.84 7.66 -0.73
N GLN A 698 11.75 8.17 -0.14
CA GLN A 698 10.52 7.38 0.06
C GLN A 698 9.89 6.95 -1.28
N ILE A 699 9.84 7.87 -2.25
CA ILE A 699 9.37 7.57 -3.62
C ILE A 699 10.31 6.56 -4.30
N ARG A 700 11.63 6.70 -4.11
CA ARG A 700 12.65 5.75 -4.60
C ARG A 700 12.39 4.34 -4.06
N GLY A 701 12.11 4.20 -2.77
CA GLY A 701 11.77 2.92 -2.14
C GLY A 701 10.51 2.29 -2.74
N SER A 702 9.46 3.09 -2.95
CA SER A 702 8.22 2.63 -3.60
C SER A 702 8.45 2.16 -5.04
N LEU A 703 9.38 2.79 -5.77
CA LEU A 703 9.75 2.38 -7.12
C LEU A 703 10.54 1.08 -7.16
N ILE A 704 11.45 0.85 -6.21
CA ILE A 704 12.20 -0.41 -6.07
C ILE A 704 11.24 -1.59 -5.95
N GLU A 705 10.22 -1.47 -5.09
CA GLU A 705 9.19 -2.49 -4.93
C GLU A 705 8.29 -2.63 -6.17
N THR A 706 8.01 -1.53 -6.86
CA THR A 706 7.25 -1.55 -8.12
C THR A 706 8.01 -2.30 -9.23
N TYR A 707 9.34 -2.11 -9.32
CA TYR A 707 10.21 -2.87 -10.23
C TYR A 707 10.24 -4.35 -9.88
N ASP A 708 10.48 -4.69 -8.61
CA ASP A 708 10.54 -6.08 -8.14
C ASP A 708 9.23 -6.84 -8.41
N ALA A 709 8.09 -6.25 -8.03
CA ALA A 709 6.77 -6.86 -8.27
C ALA A 709 6.50 -7.08 -9.77
N SER A 710 6.85 -6.12 -10.61
CA SER A 710 6.67 -6.21 -12.07
C SER A 710 7.55 -7.29 -12.69
N LEU A 711 8.81 -7.41 -12.24
CA LEU A 711 9.74 -8.43 -12.70
C LEU A 711 9.34 -9.83 -12.23
N LYS A 712 8.86 -9.99 -10.99
CA LYS A 712 8.27 -11.25 -10.50
C LYS A 712 7.07 -11.67 -11.34
N GLY A 713 6.20 -10.71 -11.69
CA GLY A 713 5.07 -10.96 -12.59
C GLY A 713 5.49 -11.44 -13.99
N LEU A 714 6.54 -10.85 -14.56
CA LEU A 714 7.10 -11.28 -15.85
C LEU A 714 7.79 -12.65 -15.74
N LEU A 715 8.60 -12.87 -14.70
CA LEU A 715 9.32 -14.12 -14.48
C LEU A 715 8.37 -15.30 -14.26
N TRP A 716 7.27 -15.09 -13.55
CA TRP A 716 6.25 -16.12 -13.36
C TRP A 716 5.69 -16.62 -14.70
N ARG A 717 5.43 -15.73 -15.67
CA ARG A 717 5.01 -16.14 -17.03
C ARG A 717 6.10 -16.91 -17.77
N VAL A 718 7.36 -16.55 -17.56
CA VAL A 718 8.50 -17.26 -18.15
C VAL A 718 8.57 -18.70 -17.62
N VAL A 719 8.43 -18.88 -16.31
CA VAL A 719 8.55 -20.19 -15.65
C VAL A 719 7.33 -21.08 -15.92
N GLU A 720 6.11 -20.54 -15.78
CA GLU A 720 4.87 -21.33 -15.90
C GLU A 720 4.43 -21.53 -17.36
N GLU A 721 4.64 -20.52 -18.23
CA GLU A 721 4.07 -20.49 -19.58
C GLU A 721 5.14 -20.69 -20.68
N GLY A 722 6.44 -20.60 -20.34
CA GLY A 722 7.54 -20.70 -21.31
C GLY A 722 7.60 -19.53 -22.29
N ASP A 723 7.03 -18.36 -21.95
CA ASP A 723 6.90 -17.21 -22.85
C ASP A 723 8.24 -16.48 -23.08
N ALA A 724 8.88 -16.77 -24.23
CA ALA A 724 10.11 -16.11 -24.68
C ALA A 724 9.97 -14.58 -24.84
N GLY A 725 8.76 -14.07 -25.11
CA GLY A 725 8.49 -12.63 -25.19
C GLY A 725 8.56 -11.96 -23.82
N SER A 726 7.97 -12.59 -22.80
CA SER A 726 8.09 -12.16 -21.41
C SER A 726 9.52 -12.28 -20.89
N TYR A 727 10.28 -13.30 -21.31
CA TYR A 727 11.71 -13.42 -20.95
C TYR A 727 12.52 -12.23 -21.47
N ARG A 728 12.34 -11.84 -22.73
CA ARG A 728 13.01 -10.64 -23.28
C ARG A 728 12.61 -9.36 -22.56
N ARG A 729 11.32 -9.18 -22.24
CA ARG A 729 10.85 -8.03 -21.45
C ARG A 729 11.46 -8.02 -20.05
N TYR A 730 11.53 -9.18 -19.40
CA TYR A 730 12.15 -9.35 -18.08
C TYR A 730 13.61 -8.87 -18.09
N LEU A 731 14.40 -9.26 -19.09
CA LEU A 731 15.77 -8.78 -19.26
C LEU A 731 15.87 -7.26 -19.49
N ILE A 732 15.00 -6.70 -20.34
CA ILE A 732 14.94 -5.25 -20.62
C ILE A 732 14.58 -4.45 -19.37
N VAL A 733 13.62 -4.91 -18.57
CA VAL A 733 13.20 -4.21 -17.35
C VAL A 733 14.32 -4.22 -16.32
N MET A 734 15.04 -5.33 -16.13
CA MET A 734 16.23 -5.34 -15.26
C MET A 734 17.31 -4.39 -15.79
N GLN A 735 17.48 -4.26 -17.11
CA GLN A 735 18.41 -3.32 -17.70
C GLN A 735 18.08 -1.88 -17.28
N TRP A 736 16.81 -1.49 -17.40
CA TRP A 736 16.34 -0.17 -16.98
C TRP A 736 16.33 0.03 -15.46
N TRP A 737 16.16 -1.04 -14.69
CA TRP A 737 16.36 -0.98 -13.24
C TRP A 737 17.83 -0.66 -12.90
N ILE A 738 18.80 -1.27 -13.60
CA ILE A 738 20.21 -0.89 -13.42
C ILE A 738 20.43 0.59 -13.79
N GLU A 739 19.83 1.09 -14.87
CA GLU A 739 19.91 2.52 -15.22
C GLU A 739 19.26 3.42 -14.15
N PHE A 740 18.14 3.00 -13.56
CA PHE A 740 17.55 3.68 -12.41
C PHE A 740 18.51 3.72 -11.21
N LEU A 741 19.24 2.64 -10.95
CA LEU A 741 20.22 2.61 -9.86
C LEU A 741 21.42 3.51 -10.12
N ASN A 742 21.75 3.78 -11.39
CA ASN A 742 22.75 4.78 -11.80
C ASN A 742 22.30 6.23 -11.58
N ILE A 743 21.02 6.48 -11.25
CA ILE A 743 20.52 7.82 -10.91
C ILE A 743 21.06 8.23 -9.52
N GLY A 744 22.18 8.97 -9.52
CA GLY A 744 22.90 9.42 -8.32
C GLY A 744 24.40 9.19 -8.43
N SER A 745 25.13 9.36 -7.31
CA SER A 745 26.56 9.03 -7.24
C SER A 745 26.75 7.56 -6.82
N LEU A 746 27.50 6.81 -7.63
CA LEU A 746 27.90 5.43 -7.34
C LEU A 746 29.39 5.37 -6.96
N SER A 747 29.77 4.40 -6.14
CA SER A 747 31.19 4.10 -5.93
C SER A 747 31.79 3.46 -7.19
N GLU A 748 33.11 3.56 -7.38
CA GLU A 748 33.80 2.89 -8.50
C GLU A 748 33.56 1.37 -8.49
N ARG A 749 33.50 0.78 -7.28
CA ARG A 749 33.17 -0.63 -7.06
C ARG A 749 31.79 -0.95 -7.61
N ASP A 750 30.76 -0.23 -7.17
CA ASP A 750 29.36 -0.53 -7.52
C ASP A 750 29.11 -0.27 -9.01
N ALA A 751 29.69 0.80 -9.56
CA ALA A 751 29.61 1.11 -10.99
C ALA A 751 30.21 -0.03 -11.85
N ALA A 752 31.37 -0.58 -11.45
CA ALA A 752 31.99 -1.70 -12.15
C ALA A 752 31.12 -2.97 -12.11
N VAL A 753 30.48 -3.26 -10.96
CA VAL A 753 29.58 -4.41 -10.82
C VAL A 753 28.30 -4.24 -11.64
N LEU A 754 27.64 -3.08 -11.57
CA LEU A 754 26.43 -2.81 -12.37
C LEU A 754 26.73 -2.83 -13.87
N GLN A 755 27.90 -2.37 -14.30
CA GLN A 755 28.35 -2.50 -15.68
C GLN A 755 28.55 -3.98 -16.07
N ARG A 756 29.07 -4.81 -15.16
CA ARG A 756 29.18 -6.25 -15.39
C ARG A 756 27.82 -6.91 -15.56
N PHE A 757 26.87 -6.56 -14.71
CA PHE A 757 25.47 -7.02 -14.79
C PHE A 757 24.83 -6.65 -16.12
N GLN A 758 25.04 -5.42 -16.61
CA GLN A 758 24.61 -4.98 -17.94
C GLN A 758 25.19 -5.85 -19.08
N ILE A 759 26.47 -6.26 -18.98
CA ILE A 759 27.09 -7.16 -19.97
C ILE A 759 26.41 -8.53 -19.95
N TRP A 760 26.16 -9.09 -18.76
CA TRP A 760 25.52 -10.40 -18.61
C TRP A 760 24.07 -10.41 -19.11
N LEU A 761 23.31 -9.34 -18.88
CA LEU A 761 21.95 -9.18 -19.42
C LEU A 761 21.93 -9.19 -20.95
N ARG A 762 22.90 -8.52 -21.60
CA ARG A 762 23.04 -8.57 -23.07
C ARG A 762 23.36 -9.97 -23.56
N GLN A 763 24.29 -10.67 -22.91
CA GLN A 763 24.60 -12.06 -23.24
C GLN A 763 23.36 -12.97 -23.14
N TRP A 764 22.56 -12.83 -22.08
CA TRP A 764 21.31 -13.60 -21.94
C TRP A 764 20.22 -13.22 -22.95
N THR A 765 20.31 -12.03 -23.54
CA THR A 765 19.38 -11.61 -24.60
C THR A 765 19.68 -12.32 -25.92
N ASP A 766 20.95 -12.64 -26.16
CA ASP A 766 21.43 -13.32 -27.36
C ASP A 766 21.43 -14.87 -27.23
N ASP A 767 21.38 -15.39 -26.01
CA ASP A 767 21.33 -16.82 -25.70
C ASP A 767 19.89 -17.40 -25.67
N GLU A 768 19.78 -18.73 -25.70
CA GLU A 768 18.52 -19.43 -25.38
C GLU A 768 18.13 -19.23 -23.91
N MET A 769 16.83 -19.31 -23.65
CA MET A 769 16.26 -19.17 -22.31
C MET A 769 16.75 -20.30 -21.38
N PRO A 770 17.18 -20.01 -20.15
CA PRO A 770 17.59 -21.04 -19.19
C PRO A 770 16.47 -22.03 -18.88
N GLU A 771 16.83 -23.31 -18.67
CA GLU A 771 15.89 -24.37 -18.29
C GLU A 771 15.39 -24.26 -16.84
N SER A 772 16.12 -23.55 -15.98
CA SER A 772 15.78 -23.33 -14.57
C SER A 772 16.08 -21.90 -14.13
N PHE A 773 15.18 -21.36 -13.32
CA PHE A 773 15.28 -20.06 -12.66
C PHE A 773 15.39 -20.17 -11.14
N GLU A 774 15.73 -21.36 -10.64
CA GLU A 774 16.01 -21.54 -9.21
C GLU A 774 17.18 -20.66 -8.77
N ILE A 775 17.08 -20.12 -7.57
CA ILE A 775 18.13 -19.31 -6.95
C ILE A 775 18.65 -20.03 -5.71
N GLN A 776 19.97 -20.03 -5.54
CA GLN A 776 20.61 -20.33 -4.26
C GLN A 776 20.77 -19.03 -3.47
N ASP A 777 20.70 -19.08 -2.14
CA ASP A 777 20.87 -17.86 -1.33
C ASP A 777 22.26 -17.27 -1.56
N ARG A 778 22.27 -16.07 -2.14
CA ARG A 778 23.48 -15.32 -2.49
C ARG A 778 23.32 -13.93 -1.90
N ASN A 779 24.30 -13.56 -1.08
CA ASN A 779 24.36 -12.26 -0.47
C ASN A 779 25.01 -11.26 -1.44
N TRP A 780 24.32 -10.16 -1.72
CA TRP A 780 24.81 -9.15 -2.66
C TRP A 780 26.22 -8.62 -2.37
N ARG A 781 26.64 -8.49 -1.10
CA ARG A 781 27.97 -7.95 -0.77
C ARG A 781 29.08 -8.87 -1.21
N PHE A 782 28.99 -10.15 -0.83
CA PHE A 782 30.00 -11.15 -1.19
C PHE A 782 30.11 -11.31 -2.70
N GLU A 783 28.99 -11.31 -3.41
CA GLU A 783 28.97 -11.39 -4.86
C GLU A 783 29.61 -10.15 -5.51
N PHE A 784 29.29 -8.94 -5.03
CA PHE A 784 29.92 -7.71 -5.51
C PHE A 784 31.43 -7.70 -5.26
N ASP A 785 31.89 -8.13 -4.08
CA ASP A 785 33.32 -8.21 -3.75
C ASP A 785 34.04 -9.25 -4.61
N ALA A 786 33.44 -10.44 -4.81
CA ALA A 786 34.00 -11.48 -5.66
C ALA A 786 34.18 -11.02 -7.12
N ILE A 787 33.21 -10.26 -7.66
CA ILE A 787 33.28 -9.69 -9.01
C ILE A 787 34.43 -8.69 -9.15
N VAL A 788 34.67 -7.88 -8.12
CA VAL A 788 35.71 -6.83 -8.13
C VAL A 788 37.11 -7.42 -7.94
N VAL A 789 37.25 -8.44 -7.09
CA VAL A 789 38.54 -9.07 -6.77
C VAL A 789 38.98 -10.09 -7.84
N SER A 790 38.05 -10.59 -8.66
CA SER A 790 38.35 -11.56 -9.72
C SER A 790 39.45 -11.06 -10.67
N HIS A 791 40.59 -11.77 -10.67
CA HIS A 791 41.74 -11.47 -11.54
C HIS A 791 41.50 -11.80 -13.03
N GLY A 792 40.34 -12.36 -13.38
CA GLY A 792 39.86 -12.58 -14.76
C GLY A 792 38.42 -12.10 -14.95
N THR A 793 37.87 -12.26 -16.17
CA THR A 793 36.45 -11.97 -16.45
C THR A 793 35.57 -12.84 -15.54
N PRO A 794 34.83 -12.26 -14.57
CA PRO A 794 33.98 -13.04 -13.68
C PRO A 794 32.97 -13.83 -14.49
N GLN A 795 32.76 -15.10 -14.14
CA GLN A 795 31.77 -15.94 -14.82
C GLN A 795 30.37 -15.40 -14.58
N ARG A 796 29.55 -15.41 -15.62
CA ARG A 796 28.12 -15.10 -15.53
C ARG A 796 27.42 -16.18 -14.70
N TYR A 797 26.40 -15.79 -13.94
CA TYR A 797 25.51 -16.73 -13.26
C TYR A 797 24.78 -17.66 -14.25
N GLU A 798 24.25 -18.74 -13.70
CA GLU A 798 23.48 -19.77 -14.38
C GLU A 798 22.19 -19.22 -15.00
N ASN A 799 21.50 -18.32 -14.31
CA ASN A 799 20.25 -17.72 -14.75
C ASN A 799 20.12 -16.25 -14.28
N PRO A 800 19.29 -15.44 -14.95
CA PRO A 800 19.14 -14.03 -14.62
C PRO A 800 18.30 -13.73 -13.37
N HIS A 801 17.57 -14.71 -12.81
CA HIS A 801 16.81 -14.52 -11.56
C HIS A 801 17.74 -14.30 -10.36
N VAL A 802 18.95 -14.89 -10.38
CA VAL A 802 20.01 -14.57 -9.43
C VAL A 802 20.32 -13.07 -9.41
N LEU A 803 20.48 -12.47 -10.60
CA LEU A 803 20.80 -11.05 -10.74
C LEU A 803 19.64 -10.15 -10.28
N HIS A 804 18.39 -10.50 -10.62
CA HIS A 804 17.20 -9.80 -10.11
C HIS A 804 17.20 -9.77 -8.57
N ASN A 805 17.38 -10.90 -7.91
CA ASN A 805 17.44 -10.96 -6.45
C ASN A 805 18.58 -10.09 -5.87
N LEU A 806 19.77 -10.14 -6.47
CA LEU A 806 20.91 -9.30 -6.05
C LEU A 806 20.62 -7.80 -6.26
N LEU A 807 19.95 -7.42 -7.35
CA LEU A 807 19.53 -6.04 -7.61
C LEU A 807 18.52 -5.57 -6.56
N HIS A 808 17.53 -6.39 -6.20
CA HIS A 808 16.55 -6.05 -5.17
C HIS A 808 17.22 -5.84 -3.81
N GLN A 809 18.05 -6.80 -3.38
CA GLN A 809 18.81 -6.71 -2.13
C GLN A 809 19.73 -5.47 -2.08
N TYR A 810 20.47 -5.21 -3.16
CA TYR A 810 21.36 -4.05 -3.27
C TYR A 810 20.57 -2.73 -3.26
N SER A 811 19.45 -2.67 -4.00
CA SER A 811 18.59 -1.49 -4.08
C SER A 811 18.05 -1.11 -2.69
N LEU A 812 17.52 -2.09 -1.96
CA LEU A 812 17.03 -1.89 -0.59
C LEU A 812 18.16 -1.55 0.38
N ALA A 813 19.34 -2.17 0.25
CA ALA A 813 20.49 -1.85 1.08
C ALA A 813 21.01 -0.41 0.83
N GLY A 814 20.81 0.11 -0.37
CA GLY A 814 21.14 1.48 -0.78
C GLY A 814 20.18 2.54 -0.25
N LEU A 815 18.95 2.19 0.12
CA LEU A 815 17.98 3.12 0.68
C LEU A 815 18.48 3.72 2.00
N ARG A 816 18.26 5.04 2.14
CA ARG A 816 18.63 5.83 3.30
C ARG A 816 17.54 6.87 3.58
N LEU A 817 16.55 6.47 4.37
CA LEU A 817 15.64 7.43 4.98
C LEU A 817 16.36 8.14 6.12
N ASP A 818 16.26 9.46 6.17
CA ASP A 818 16.77 10.22 7.30
C ASP A 818 15.83 10.05 8.49
N ALA A 819 16.30 9.32 9.51
CA ALA A 819 15.53 9.04 10.71
C ALA A 819 15.08 10.32 11.42
N LEU A 820 15.86 11.41 11.37
CA LEU A 820 15.51 12.68 12.02
C LEU A 820 14.27 13.33 11.39
N GLY A 821 13.98 13.03 10.12
CA GLY A 821 12.79 13.48 9.40
C GLY A 821 11.54 12.61 9.61
N LEU A 822 11.62 11.55 10.43
CA LEU A 822 10.50 10.63 10.69
C LEU A 822 9.75 11.00 12.00
N PRO A 823 8.53 10.47 12.23
CA PRO A 823 7.83 10.70 13.49
C PRO A 823 8.62 10.21 14.72
N ARG A 824 8.47 10.89 15.86
CA ARG A 824 9.26 10.62 17.10
C ARG A 824 9.22 9.17 17.56
N ARG A 825 8.07 8.51 17.43
CA ARG A 825 7.92 7.10 17.80
C ARG A 825 8.63 6.14 16.84
N VAL A 826 8.72 6.50 15.56
CA VAL A 826 9.54 5.76 14.59
C VAL A 826 11.02 5.94 14.91
N GLN A 827 11.45 7.16 15.25
CA GLN A 827 12.81 7.43 15.72
C GLN A 827 13.15 6.60 16.96
N ALA A 828 12.23 6.52 17.93
CA ALA A 828 12.43 5.71 19.14
C ALA A 828 12.54 4.21 18.83
N LEU A 829 11.73 3.69 17.91
CA LEU A 829 11.79 2.28 17.47
C LEU A 829 13.09 1.98 16.72
N GLU A 830 13.47 2.81 15.75
CA GLU A 830 14.73 2.67 15.01
C GLU A 830 15.91 2.70 15.98
N HIS A 831 15.94 3.67 16.88
CA HIS A 831 16.99 3.82 17.87
C HIS A 831 17.07 2.59 18.78
N PHE A 832 15.94 2.12 19.31
CA PHE A 832 15.90 0.91 20.14
C PHE A 832 16.41 -0.32 19.38
N CYS A 833 16.00 -0.50 18.13
CA CYS A 833 16.49 -1.60 17.28
C CYS A 833 18.00 -1.48 16.99
N SER A 834 18.53 -0.25 16.91
CA SER A 834 19.97 0.03 16.74
C SER A 834 20.85 -0.31 17.95
N THR A 835 20.27 -0.40 19.15
CA THR A 835 21.04 -0.69 20.37
C THR A 835 21.80 -2.03 20.27
N PHE A 836 23.02 -2.06 20.82
CA PHE A 836 23.95 -3.20 20.81
C PHE A 836 24.44 -3.71 19.45
N SER A 837 24.18 -2.99 18.36
CA SER A 837 24.73 -3.26 17.04
C SER A 837 25.74 -2.20 16.62
N SER A 838 26.88 -2.63 16.05
CA SER A 838 27.83 -1.70 15.40
C SER A 838 27.34 -1.22 14.03
N ARG A 839 26.32 -1.89 13.48
CA ARG A 839 25.63 -1.49 12.24
C ARG A 839 24.44 -0.63 12.61
N SER A 840 24.28 0.52 11.94
CA SER A 840 23.07 1.34 12.05
C SER A 840 21.87 0.55 11.55
N THR A 841 20.80 0.47 12.36
CA THR A 841 19.48 0.07 11.86
C THR A 841 19.04 1.07 10.81
N LYS A 842 18.24 0.58 9.87
CA LYS A 842 17.62 1.41 8.85
C LYS A 842 16.12 1.24 8.92
N VAL A 843 15.41 2.35 8.76
CA VAL A 843 14.02 2.29 8.28
C VAL A 843 14.12 1.99 6.80
N LEU A 844 13.74 0.76 6.41
CA LEU A 844 13.82 0.29 5.03
C LEU A 844 12.68 0.88 4.21
N ARG A 845 11.47 0.95 4.80
CA ARG A 845 10.27 1.48 4.17
C ARG A 845 9.45 2.27 5.18
N PHE A 846 8.94 3.41 4.75
CA PHE A 846 7.94 4.18 5.48
C PHE A 846 6.91 4.71 4.49
N GLU A 847 5.77 4.05 4.47
CA GLU A 847 4.66 4.29 3.56
C GLU A 847 3.39 4.59 4.37
N ARG A 848 2.30 4.92 3.69
CA ARG A 848 1.02 5.27 4.31
C ARG A 848 0.51 4.23 5.32
N GLU A 849 0.72 2.94 5.04
CA GLU A 849 0.21 1.82 5.84
C GLU A 849 1.29 0.78 6.16
N LEU A 850 2.57 1.12 5.97
CA LEU A 850 3.66 0.19 6.19
C LEU A 850 4.86 0.91 6.80
N LEU A 851 5.40 0.35 7.87
CA LEU A 851 6.70 0.71 8.41
C LEU A 851 7.55 -0.56 8.45
N GLU A 852 8.73 -0.52 7.84
CA GLU A 852 9.69 -1.61 7.89
C GLU A 852 11.00 -1.14 8.53
N ILE A 853 11.40 -1.80 9.61
CA ILE A 853 12.63 -1.51 10.34
C ILE A 853 13.53 -2.74 10.27
N GLN A 854 14.75 -2.55 9.78
CA GLN A 854 15.75 -3.61 9.75
C GLN A 854 16.07 -4.09 11.17
N ILE A 855 16.25 -5.39 11.37
CA ILE A 855 16.78 -5.92 12.63
C ILE A 855 18.28 -6.09 12.43
N PRO A 856 19.12 -5.28 13.08
CA PRO A 856 20.55 -5.47 12.97
C PRO A 856 20.92 -6.79 13.66
N MET A 857 21.94 -7.46 13.11
CA MET A 857 22.53 -8.71 13.61
C MET A 857 21.85 -10.03 13.20
N GLY A 858 20.81 -10.00 12.35
CA GLY A 858 20.42 -11.18 11.57
C GLY A 858 21.54 -11.54 10.59
N THR A 859 21.98 -12.79 10.58
CA THR A 859 23.02 -13.26 9.64
C THR A 859 22.51 -13.16 8.20
N HIS A 860 21.22 -13.45 7.99
CA HIS A 860 20.47 -13.26 6.74
C HIS A 860 19.11 -12.58 7.07
N LYS A 861 18.55 -11.88 6.08
CA LYS A 861 17.35 -11.00 6.11
C LYS A 861 16.46 -11.09 7.37
N ALA A 862 16.47 -10.02 8.18
CA ALA A 862 15.54 -9.85 9.29
C ALA A 862 15.05 -8.40 9.38
N SER A 863 13.73 -8.21 9.42
CA SER A 863 13.06 -6.91 9.59
C SER A 863 11.77 -7.07 10.38
N TYR A 864 11.40 -6.00 11.11
CA TYR A 864 10.05 -5.81 11.61
C TYR A 864 9.24 -5.11 10.53
N VAL A 865 8.12 -5.73 10.12
CA VAL A 865 7.13 -5.11 9.22
C VAL A 865 5.87 -4.82 10.02
N PHE A 866 5.53 -3.55 10.14
CA PHE A 866 4.33 -3.08 10.82
C PHE A 866 3.30 -2.63 9.79
N THR A 867 2.09 -3.16 9.90
CA THR A 867 0.91 -2.76 9.14
C THR A 867 -0.23 -2.45 10.12
N PRO A 868 -1.35 -1.82 9.70
CA PRO A 868 -2.44 -1.45 10.61
C PRO A 868 -3.00 -2.61 11.42
N ARG A 869 -2.94 -3.84 10.90
CA ARG A 869 -3.56 -5.03 11.54
C ARG A 869 -2.59 -6.15 11.88
N GLN A 870 -1.33 -6.05 11.47
CA GLN A 870 -0.35 -7.13 11.65
C GLN A 870 1.04 -6.57 11.89
N ILE A 871 1.74 -7.19 12.84
CA ILE A 871 3.20 -7.07 12.99
C ILE A 871 3.81 -8.39 12.55
N SER A 872 4.75 -8.34 11.62
CA SER A 872 5.42 -9.51 11.05
C SER A 872 6.93 -9.41 11.23
N VAL A 873 7.54 -10.54 11.57
CA VAL A 873 8.99 -10.69 11.68
C VAL A 873 9.42 -11.93 10.94
N GLU A 874 10.41 -11.76 10.07
CA GLU A 874 11.14 -12.85 9.41
C GLU A 874 12.49 -13.00 10.11
N TRP A 875 12.82 -14.21 10.56
CA TRP A 875 14.11 -14.51 11.17
C TRP A 875 14.70 -15.79 10.56
N THR A 876 15.97 -15.76 10.16
CA THR A 876 16.62 -16.88 9.45
C THR A 876 17.88 -17.36 10.17
N GLU A 877 18.11 -18.68 10.16
CA GLU A 877 19.42 -19.26 10.46
C GLU A 877 20.45 -18.92 9.36
N PRO A 878 21.77 -19.07 9.62
CA PRO A 878 22.77 -19.06 8.56
C PRO A 878 22.47 -20.13 7.48
N PRO A 879 22.75 -19.87 6.19
CA PRO A 879 22.43 -20.78 5.09
C PRO A 879 23.17 -22.12 5.14
N ASP A 880 24.30 -22.17 5.84
CA ASP A 880 25.10 -23.37 6.07
C ASP A 880 24.65 -24.19 7.29
N CYS A 881 23.61 -23.77 8.00
CA CYS A 881 23.09 -24.48 9.17
C CYS A 881 22.28 -25.73 8.78
N HIS A 882 22.71 -26.90 9.23
CA HIS A 882 22.02 -28.17 8.97
C HIS A 882 20.77 -28.33 9.85
N GLY A 883 19.75 -29.08 9.38
CA GLY A 883 18.50 -29.28 10.12
C GLY A 883 18.64 -29.99 11.48
N GLY A 884 19.79 -30.62 11.76
CA GLY A 884 20.13 -31.19 13.08
C GLY A 884 20.66 -30.16 14.09
N GLU A 885 20.96 -28.94 13.66
CA GLU A 885 21.68 -27.91 14.42
C GLU A 885 20.89 -26.59 14.53
N ILE A 886 19.56 -26.69 14.47
CA ILE A 886 18.61 -25.56 14.53
C ILE A 886 18.01 -25.37 15.93
N ALA A 887 18.75 -25.73 16.98
CA ALA A 887 18.29 -25.65 18.37
C ALA A 887 17.80 -24.26 18.76
N ARG A 888 18.36 -23.20 18.16
CA ARG A 888 17.92 -21.81 18.38
C ARG A 888 16.51 -21.56 17.90
N ILE A 889 16.19 -21.91 16.65
CA ILE A 889 14.81 -21.80 16.15
C ILE A 889 13.86 -22.61 17.03
N LEU A 890 14.23 -23.84 17.39
CA LEU A 890 13.41 -24.70 18.26
C LEU A 890 13.15 -24.06 19.63
N ALA A 891 14.17 -23.45 20.24
CA ALA A 891 14.01 -22.71 21.49
C ALA A 891 13.15 -21.46 21.31
N PHE A 892 13.34 -20.69 20.23
CA PHE A 892 12.51 -19.53 19.91
C PHE A 892 11.03 -19.92 19.78
N GLU A 893 10.71 -21.04 19.13
CA GLU A 893 9.34 -21.56 19.06
C GLU A 893 8.74 -21.76 20.47
N VAL A 894 9.51 -22.30 21.42
CA VAL A 894 9.06 -22.45 22.82
C VAL A 894 8.84 -21.09 23.49
N PHE A 895 9.77 -20.14 23.36
CA PHE A 895 9.58 -18.80 23.92
C PHE A 895 8.37 -18.08 23.32
N LEU A 896 8.19 -18.19 22.00
CA LEU A 896 7.06 -17.58 21.30
C LEU A 896 5.74 -18.24 21.68
N ASP A 897 5.71 -19.56 21.89
CA ASP A 897 4.52 -20.23 22.43
C ASP A 897 4.18 -19.72 23.84
N ARG A 898 5.19 -19.47 24.68
CA ARG A 898 4.97 -18.83 26.00
C ARG A 898 4.53 -17.39 25.89
N PHE A 899 5.09 -16.61 24.97
CA PHE A 899 4.62 -15.27 24.66
C PHE A 899 3.16 -15.28 24.22
N ARG A 900 2.77 -16.23 23.36
CA ARG A 900 1.39 -16.42 22.94
C ARG A 900 0.45 -16.63 24.12
N ILE A 901 0.80 -17.55 25.03
CA ILE A 901 -0.04 -17.90 26.19
C ILE A 901 -0.08 -16.76 27.23
N TRP A 902 1.05 -16.09 27.47
CA TRP A 902 1.19 -15.17 28.60
C TRP A 902 0.95 -13.70 28.29
N MET A 903 1.18 -13.27 27.05
CA MET A 903 1.30 -11.85 26.66
C MET A 903 0.55 -11.51 25.36
N PHE A 904 0.59 -12.37 24.35
CA PHE A 904 0.13 -12.07 22.99
C PHE A 904 -0.76 -13.20 22.41
N PRO A 905 -2.03 -13.33 22.83
CA PRO A 905 -2.87 -14.47 22.44
C PRO A 905 -3.09 -14.67 20.93
N ALA A 906 -2.95 -13.60 20.14
CA ALA A 906 -3.08 -13.62 18.67
C ALA A 906 -1.75 -13.87 17.92
N LEU A 907 -0.68 -14.22 18.65
CA LEU A 907 0.61 -14.56 18.07
C LEU A 907 0.55 -15.91 17.35
N THR A 908 1.06 -15.95 16.12
CA THR A 908 1.22 -17.14 15.31
C THR A 908 2.67 -17.28 14.88
N VAL A 909 3.12 -18.52 14.76
CA VAL A 909 4.50 -18.85 14.43
C VAL A 909 4.50 -19.96 13.40
N ARG A 910 5.35 -19.83 12.38
CA ARG A 910 5.57 -20.86 11.37
C ARG A 910 7.07 -20.99 11.13
N ARG A 911 7.60 -22.20 11.30
CA ARG A 911 8.94 -22.57 10.86
C ARG A 911 8.85 -23.36 9.57
N GLU A 912 9.67 -23.00 8.60
CA GLU A 912 9.81 -23.74 7.35
C GLU A 912 11.21 -23.56 6.78
N GLN A 913 11.61 -24.44 5.87
CA GLN A 913 12.83 -24.27 5.11
C GLN A 913 12.50 -23.52 3.82
N VAL A 914 12.95 -22.26 3.72
CA VAL A 914 12.76 -21.42 2.54
C VAL A 914 14.10 -21.34 1.81
N LEU A 915 14.14 -21.85 0.58
CA LEU A 915 15.33 -21.81 -0.28
C LEU A 915 16.59 -22.41 0.39
N GLY A 916 16.42 -23.48 1.19
CA GLY A 916 17.51 -24.16 1.88
C GLY A 916 17.82 -23.62 3.29
N THR A 917 17.37 -22.42 3.62
CA THR A 917 17.58 -21.79 4.94
C THR A 917 16.39 -22.04 5.86
N TRP A 918 16.64 -22.34 7.13
CA TRP A 918 15.57 -22.44 8.12
C TRP A 918 15.09 -21.05 8.52
N THR A 919 13.81 -20.78 8.27
CA THR A 919 13.17 -19.49 8.50
C THR A 919 12.04 -19.64 9.51
N LEU A 920 12.00 -18.70 10.44
CA LEU A 920 10.96 -18.52 11.45
C LEU A 920 10.14 -17.27 11.11
N PHE A 921 8.88 -17.49 10.76
CA PHE A 921 7.90 -16.44 10.54
C PHE A 921 7.09 -16.23 11.81
N ILE A 922 7.10 -15.01 12.32
CA ILE A 922 6.41 -14.61 13.55
C ILE A 922 5.40 -13.54 13.17
N ARG A 923 4.12 -13.76 13.47
CA ARG A 923 3.04 -12.82 13.11
C ARG A 923 2.14 -12.57 14.30
N LEU A 924 1.90 -11.30 14.60
CA LEU A 924 1.00 -10.86 15.65
C LEU A 924 -0.14 -10.04 15.01
N ASN A 925 -1.37 -10.60 15.06
CA ASN A 925 -2.57 -9.99 14.46
C ASN A 925 -3.38 -9.20 15.48
N ALA A 926 -3.93 -8.04 15.09
CA ALA A 926 -4.79 -7.24 15.94
C ALA A 926 -6.07 -8.02 16.30
N GLN A 927 -6.54 -7.91 17.54
CA GLN A 927 -7.78 -8.56 17.98
C GLN A 927 -8.99 -7.68 17.71
N GLY A 928 -10.00 -8.22 17.00
CA GLY A 928 -11.22 -7.48 16.68
C GLY A 928 -11.04 -6.47 15.54
N SER A 929 -11.84 -5.40 15.56
CA SER A 929 -11.83 -4.33 14.54
C SER A 929 -10.75 -3.27 14.76
N ASP A 930 -10.20 -3.18 15.96
CA ASP A 930 -9.37 -2.04 16.36
C ASP A 930 -7.90 -2.27 15.97
N PRO A 931 -7.19 -1.25 15.46
CA PRO A 931 -5.76 -1.34 15.16
C PRO A 931 -4.92 -1.41 16.44
N TRP A 932 -3.64 -1.77 16.27
CA TRP A 932 -2.66 -1.74 17.38
C TRP A 932 -2.49 -0.33 17.94
N ASP A 933 -2.28 -0.21 19.25
CA ASP A 933 -1.66 0.99 19.81
C ASP A 933 -0.13 0.86 19.84
N TYR A 934 0.55 1.99 20.12
CA TYR A 934 2.01 2.04 20.15
C TYR A 934 2.60 1.19 21.28
N GLU A 935 1.92 1.11 22.42
CA GLU A 935 2.42 0.39 23.59
C GLU A 935 2.47 -1.11 23.33
N HIS A 936 1.45 -1.67 22.67
CA HIS A 936 1.45 -3.07 22.23
C HIS A 936 2.59 -3.32 21.23
N LEU A 937 2.78 -2.41 20.26
CA LEU A 937 3.86 -2.50 19.28
C LEU A 937 5.23 -2.48 19.97
N TRP A 938 5.47 -1.49 20.82
CA TRP A 938 6.71 -1.33 21.60
C TRP A 938 6.98 -2.57 22.45
N HIS A 939 5.99 -3.04 23.22
CA HIS A 939 6.14 -4.22 24.05
C HIS A 939 6.47 -5.48 23.25
N PHE A 940 5.87 -5.68 22.08
CA PHE A 940 6.18 -6.80 21.20
C PHE A 940 7.61 -6.72 20.66
N VAL A 941 8.03 -5.53 20.20
CA VAL A 941 9.41 -5.28 19.74
C VAL A 941 10.42 -5.52 20.85
N VAL A 942 10.18 -5.05 22.08
CA VAL A 942 11.08 -5.31 23.22
C VAL A 942 11.15 -6.82 23.54
N ALA A 943 10.01 -7.50 23.58
CA ALA A 943 9.95 -8.93 23.92
C ALA A 943 10.68 -9.80 22.88
N THR A 944 10.48 -9.53 21.60
CA THR A 944 11.13 -10.26 20.50
C THR A 944 12.60 -9.85 20.35
N ARG A 945 12.95 -8.58 20.58
CA ARG A 945 14.35 -8.15 20.58
C ARG A 945 15.17 -8.85 21.66
N LEU A 946 14.60 -9.10 22.86
CA LEU A 946 15.27 -9.92 23.88
C LEU A 946 15.63 -11.33 23.34
N LEU A 947 14.78 -11.93 22.50
CA LEU A 947 15.08 -13.22 21.86
C LEU A 947 16.21 -13.09 20.84
N PHE A 948 16.11 -12.08 19.95
CA PHE A 948 17.09 -11.85 18.89
C PHE A 948 18.44 -11.32 19.39
N ASP A 949 18.50 -10.77 20.60
CA ASP A 949 19.76 -10.38 21.23
C ASP A 949 20.66 -11.61 21.54
N ALA A 950 20.10 -12.83 21.59
CA ALA A 950 20.87 -14.08 21.76
C ALA A 950 21.34 -14.71 20.43
N SER A 951 21.48 -13.90 19.38
CA SER A 951 21.80 -14.42 18.04
C SER A 951 23.28 -14.80 17.83
N TYR A 952 24.19 -14.42 18.74
CA TYR A 952 25.62 -14.68 18.56
C TYR A 952 26.14 -15.92 19.27
N ASP A 953 25.49 -16.36 20.34
CA ASP A 953 26.01 -17.41 21.23
C ASP A 953 25.27 -18.75 21.06
N PHE A 954 24.29 -18.80 20.16
CA PHE A 954 23.33 -19.90 20.05
C PHE A 954 23.16 -20.48 18.63
N SER A 955 24.07 -20.17 17.71
CA SER A 955 24.05 -20.70 16.34
C SER A 955 24.75 -22.06 16.24
N TYR A 956 24.36 -22.92 15.30
CA TYR A 956 24.96 -24.25 15.05
C TYR A 956 24.95 -25.20 16.26
N VAL A 957 23.94 -25.08 17.13
CA VAL A 957 23.79 -25.94 18.31
C VAL A 957 22.89 -27.11 17.98
N ALA A 958 23.34 -28.32 18.32
CA ALA A 958 22.60 -29.56 18.09
C ALA A 958 21.23 -29.55 18.79
N ASN A 959 20.20 -30.05 18.09
CA ASN A 959 18.79 -30.01 18.54
C ASN A 959 18.59 -30.66 19.93
N GLU A 960 19.39 -31.68 20.27
CA GLU A 960 19.31 -32.39 21.55
C GLU A 960 19.58 -31.48 22.77
N ALA A 961 20.28 -30.36 22.56
CA ALA A 961 20.57 -29.40 23.62
C ALA A 961 19.31 -28.74 24.20
N VAL A 962 18.21 -28.70 23.43
CA VAL A 962 16.93 -28.09 23.82
C VAL A 962 15.82 -29.12 24.03
N ASP A 963 16.15 -30.41 24.03
CA ASP A 963 15.18 -31.48 24.24
C ASP A 963 14.47 -31.37 25.59
N GLY A 964 13.14 -31.39 25.53
CA GLY A 964 12.29 -31.28 26.70
C GLY A 964 12.31 -29.89 27.36
N PHE A 965 12.73 -28.84 26.63
CA PHE A 965 12.73 -27.46 27.13
C PHE A 965 11.31 -26.95 27.36
N ALA A 966 10.38 -27.22 26.45
CA ALA A 966 8.98 -26.78 26.53
C ALA A 966 8.31 -27.19 27.85
N GLU A 967 8.44 -28.44 28.27
CA GLU A 967 7.81 -28.97 29.49
C GLU A 967 8.44 -28.40 30.77
N ARG A 968 9.68 -27.92 30.71
CA ARG A 968 10.44 -27.41 31.87
C ARG A 968 10.39 -25.89 31.99
N PHE A 969 9.96 -25.21 30.93
CA PHE A 969 9.83 -23.77 30.83
C PHE A 969 8.35 -23.39 30.76
N ASP A 970 7.62 -23.61 31.85
CA ASP A 970 6.19 -23.29 31.93
C ASP A 970 5.77 -22.92 33.38
N GLY A 971 4.68 -22.19 33.53
CA GLY A 971 4.14 -21.74 34.82
C GLY A 971 4.37 -20.26 35.16
N LEU A 972 3.76 -19.83 36.28
CA LEU A 972 3.71 -18.42 36.69
C LEU A 972 5.09 -17.86 37.06
N GLU A 973 5.97 -18.67 37.67
CA GLU A 973 7.32 -18.23 38.01
C GLU A 973 8.15 -17.90 36.76
N TRP A 974 8.00 -18.70 35.69
CA TRP A 974 8.68 -18.43 34.43
C TRP A 974 8.12 -17.20 33.72
N LYS A 975 6.79 -17.02 33.75
CA LYS A 975 6.15 -15.78 33.28
C LYS A 975 6.74 -14.56 33.98
N GLU A 976 6.94 -14.63 35.30
CA GLU A 976 7.51 -13.54 36.08
C GLU A 976 8.99 -13.26 35.75
N ILE A 977 9.82 -14.31 35.63
CA ILE A 977 11.24 -14.17 35.25
C ILE A 977 11.35 -13.51 33.87
N LEU A 978 10.61 -14.01 32.88
CA LEU A 978 10.68 -13.52 31.52
C LEU A 978 10.17 -12.07 31.41
N THR A 979 9.06 -11.75 32.07
CA THR A 979 8.54 -10.37 32.15
C THR A 979 9.56 -9.43 32.80
N THR A 980 10.30 -9.90 33.81
CA THR A 980 11.34 -9.11 34.47
C THR A 980 12.51 -8.80 33.52
N LEU A 981 12.95 -9.79 32.74
CA LEU A 981 14.03 -9.62 31.76
C LEU A 981 13.62 -8.71 30.59
N ILE A 982 12.38 -8.81 30.10
CA ILE A 982 11.82 -7.94 29.07
C ILE A 982 11.81 -6.48 29.55
N ARG A 983 11.35 -6.24 30.79
CA ARG A 983 11.37 -4.89 31.39
C ARG A 983 12.78 -4.36 31.57
N TYR A 984 13.71 -5.21 32.01
CA TYR A 984 15.12 -4.84 32.10
C TYR A 984 15.65 -4.40 30.73
N ARG A 985 15.37 -5.16 29.67
CA ARG A 985 15.82 -4.83 28.30
C ARG A 985 15.33 -3.48 27.81
N ALA A 986 14.09 -3.10 28.12
CA ALA A 986 13.51 -1.81 27.76
C ALA A 986 14.21 -0.60 28.43
N LEU A 987 14.88 -0.82 29.56
CA LEU A 987 15.47 0.26 30.37
C LEU A 987 16.96 0.48 30.10
N ILE A 988 17.61 -0.38 29.30
CA ILE A 988 19.04 -0.23 28.99
C ILE A 988 19.26 0.85 27.94
N GLU A 989 20.12 1.81 28.26
CA GLU A 989 20.48 2.93 27.38
C GLU A 989 21.99 2.94 27.09
N ASP A 990 22.36 2.83 25.80
CA ASP A 990 23.74 2.85 25.31
C ASP A 990 24.04 4.05 24.39
N ARG A 991 23.10 4.99 24.23
CA ARG A 991 23.20 6.15 23.31
C ARG A 991 24.49 6.97 23.40
N ALA A 992 25.08 7.07 24.59
CA ALA A 992 26.26 7.90 24.81
C ALA A 992 27.54 7.25 24.26
N GLN A 993 27.57 5.92 24.21
CA GLN A 993 28.71 5.13 23.76
C GLN A 993 28.28 3.69 23.51
N TYR A 994 28.60 3.19 22.32
CA TYR A 994 28.33 1.81 21.92
C TYR A 994 28.86 0.79 22.93
N VAL A 995 28.00 -0.16 23.30
CA VAL A 995 28.37 -1.33 24.11
C VAL A 995 28.01 -2.57 23.32
N ALA A 996 29.03 -3.33 22.92
CA ALA A 996 28.78 -4.57 22.19
C ALA A 996 28.00 -5.57 23.07
N LEU A 997 26.99 -6.22 22.47
CA LEU A 997 26.07 -7.11 23.18
C LEU A 997 26.78 -8.20 23.97
N HIS A 998 27.80 -8.83 23.39
CA HIS A 998 28.59 -9.90 24.02
C HIS A 998 29.32 -9.44 25.30
N ALA A 999 29.53 -8.14 25.49
CA ALA A 999 30.09 -7.59 26.73
C ALA A 999 29.05 -7.48 27.86
N LEU A 1000 27.76 -7.67 27.57
CA LEU A 1000 26.67 -7.64 28.55
C LEU A 1000 26.24 -9.06 28.92
N PRO A 1001 25.93 -9.36 30.20
CA PRO A 1001 25.41 -10.67 30.63
C PRO A 1001 24.13 -11.14 29.94
N MET A 1002 23.36 -10.22 29.36
CA MET A 1002 22.12 -10.52 28.65
C MET A 1002 22.31 -11.29 27.34
N SER A 1003 23.48 -11.15 26.70
CA SER A 1003 23.79 -11.78 25.41
C SER A 1003 23.61 -13.30 25.39
N SER A 1004 23.76 -13.96 26.53
CA SER A 1004 23.65 -15.41 26.63
C SER A 1004 22.41 -15.91 27.37
N THR A 1005 21.53 -15.01 27.81
CA THR A 1005 20.42 -15.35 28.69
C THR A 1005 19.44 -16.34 28.06
N VAL A 1006 19.07 -16.14 26.80
CA VAL A 1006 18.12 -17.02 26.10
C VAL A 1006 18.72 -18.41 25.88
N ALA A 1007 19.97 -18.48 25.39
CA ALA A 1007 20.68 -19.74 25.19
C ALA A 1007 20.89 -20.48 26.52
N ALA A 1008 21.28 -19.77 27.57
CA ALA A 1008 21.48 -20.34 28.91
C ALA A 1008 20.17 -20.89 29.50
N MET A 1009 19.05 -20.19 29.31
CA MET A 1009 17.72 -20.69 29.71
C MET A 1009 17.29 -21.91 28.91
N ALA A 1010 17.56 -21.95 27.60
CA ALA A 1010 17.20 -23.07 26.73
C ALA A 1010 18.04 -24.32 27.02
N CYS A 1011 19.37 -24.18 27.06
CA CYS A 1011 20.31 -25.31 27.11
C CYS A 1011 20.62 -25.78 28.55
N SER A 1012 20.68 -24.88 29.54
CA SER A 1012 21.20 -25.23 30.87
C SER A 1012 20.11 -25.46 31.92
N ARG A 1013 19.94 -26.72 32.35
CA ARG A 1013 19.10 -27.07 33.50
C ARG A 1013 19.56 -26.40 34.81
N ILE A 1014 20.85 -26.12 34.93
CA ILE A 1014 21.45 -25.54 36.14
C ILE A 1014 21.03 -24.07 36.24
N VAL A 1015 21.17 -23.31 35.16
CA VAL A 1015 20.73 -21.91 35.07
C VAL A 1015 19.23 -21.81 35.31
N ARG A 1016 18.43 -22.70 34.71
CA ARG A 1016 16.99 -22.74 34.96
C ARG A 1016 16.64 -22.92 36.44
N GLY A 1017 17.27 -23.90 37.10
CA GLY A 1017 17.08 -24.14 38.53
C GLY A 1017 17.58 -22.98 39.40
N LEU A 1018 18.66 -22.31 39.00
CA LEU A 1018 19.20 -21.13 39.68
C LEU A 1018 18.21 -19.97 39.67
N LEU A 1019 17.69 -19.59 38.50
CA LEU A 1019 16.76 -18.46 38.36
C LEU A 1019 15.48 -18.68 39.17
N LEU A 1020 14.92 -19.89 39.11
CA LEU A 1020 13.74 -20.25 39.91
C LEU A 1020 14.00 -20.18 41.42
N ARG A 1021 15.18 -20.61 41.89
CA ARG A 1021 15.53 -20.50 43.32
C ARG A 1021 15.74 -19.06 43.73
N CYS A 1022 16.39 -18.24 42.90
CA CYS A 1022 16.56 -16.81 43.14
C CYS A 1022 15.20 -16.11 43.25
N LEU A 1023 14.28 -16.38 42.33
CA LEU A 1023 12.92 -15.84 42.39
C LEU A 1023 12.20 -16.25 43.69
N ARG A 1024 12.19 -17.55 44.01
CA ARG A 1024 11.44 -18.09 45.16
C ARG A 1024 12.01 -17.69 46.53
N ARG A 1025 13.33 -17.51 46.63
CA ARG A 1025 14.03 -17.23 47.89
C ARG A 1025 14.41 -15.77 48.10
N GLY A 1026 14.25 -14.93 47.08
CA GLY A 1026 14.41 -13.48 47.19
C GLY A 1026 15.86 -12.97 47.09
N PHE A 1027 16.00 -11.67 47.34
CA PHE A 1027 17.22 -10.87 47.13
C PHE A 1027 18.44 -11.44 47.87
N ASP A 1028 18.34 -11.63 49.20
CA ASP A 1028 19.48 -12.07 50.03
C ASP A 1028 20.06 -13.42 49.59
N TYR A 1029 19.19 -14.35 49.19
CA TYR A 1029 19.63 -15.65 48.67
C TYR A 1029 20.37 -15.50 47.34
N CYS A 1030 19.84 -14.68 46.42
CA CYS A 1030 20.46 -14.43 45.13
C CYS A 1030 21.83 -13.75 45.30
N ARG A 1031 21.92 -12.77 46.19
CA ARG A 1031 23.17 -12.08 46.56
C ARG A 1031 24.21 -13.04 47.16
N ALA A 1032 23.81 -13.86 48.13
CA ALA A 1032 24.70 -14.85 48.75
C ALA A 1032 25.22 -15.88 47.74
N LEU A 1033 24.38 -16.27 46.77
CA LEU A 1033 24.76 -17.17 45.69
C LEU A 1033 25.78 -16.53 44.74
N ILE A 1034 25.62 -15.25 44.40
CA ILE A 1034 26.60 -14.46 43.63
C ILE A 1034 27.94 -14.40 44.36
N ASP A 1035 27.95 -14.07 45.66
CA ASP A 1035 29.18 -14.03 46.45
C ASP A 1035 29.86 -15.40 46.55
N GLY A 1036 29.08 -16.48 46.68
CA GLY A 1036 29.59 -17.85 46.68
C GLY A 1036 30.28 -18.22 45.36
N TYR A 1037 29.67 -17.91 44.21
CA TYR A 1037 30.30 -18.13 42.91
C TYR A 1037 31.53 -17.25 42.69
N ALA A 1038 31.48 -15.97 43.09
CA ALA A 1038 32.60 -15.04 42.96
C ALA A 1038 33.80 -15.47 43.83
N HIS A 1039 33.54 -15.95 45.06
CA HIS A 1039 34.58 -16.50 45.93
C HIS A 1039 35.21 -17.74 45.32
N TRP A 1040 34.40 -18.68 44.82
CA TRP A 1040 34.90 -19.90 44.20
C TRP A 1040 35.78 -19.62 42.97
N LEU A 1041 35.34 -18.72 42.08
CA LEU A 1041 36.11 -18.34 40.89
C LEU A 1041 37.46 -17.68 41.20
N ASN A 1042 37.62 -17.15 42.43
CA ASN A 1042 38.89 -16.57 42.89
C ASN A 1042 39.82 -17.60 43.54
N GLU A 1043 39.31 -18.74 44.03
CA GLU A 1043 40.09 -19.73 44.79
C GLU A 1043 40.56 -20.94 43.95
N GLU A 1044 39.81 -21.35 42.92
CA GLU A 1044 40.21 -22.49 42.07
C GLU A 1044 40.90 -22.04 40.76
N VAL A 1045 42.21 -22.31 40.67
CA VAL A 1045 43.10 -21.91 39.55
C VAL A 1045 43.18 -22.99 38.45
N GLU A 1046 42.67 -24.21 38.70
CA GLU A 1046 42.71 -25.32 37.72
C GLU A 1046 41.48 -25.33 36.81
N ASP A 1047 41.73 -25.24 35.50
CA ASP A 1047 40.72 -25.30 34.43
C ASP A 1047 40.13 -26.71 34.29
N ASN A 1048 39.19 -27.04 35.19
CA ASN A 1048 38.48 -28.32 35.22
C ASN A 1048 37.32 -28.37 34.21
N GLY A 1049 37.26 -27.47 33.21
CA GLY A 1049 36.16 -27.34 32.25
C GLY A 1049 34.85 -26.80 32.83
N LEU A 1050 34.73 -26.69 34.17
CA LEU A 1050 33.54 -26.19 34.88
C LEU A 1050 33.56 -24.67 35.12
N TRP A 1051 34.67 -24.00 34.83
CA TRP A 1051 34.80 -22.55 35.05
C TRP A 1051 33.80 -21.77 34.22
N SER A 1052 33.66 -22.10 32.92
CA SER A 1052 32.73 -21.45 32.00
C SER A 1052 31.28 -21.54 32.47
N ASP A 1053 30.83 -22.75 32.85
CA ASP A 1053 29.45 -22.98 33.34
C ASP A 1053 29.13 -22.20 34.62
N ARG A 1054 30.11 -22.08 35.52
CA ARG A 1054 29.95 -21.36 36.79
C ARG A 1054 30.02 -19.85 36.60
N TYR A 1055 30.90 -19.37 35.73
CA TYR A 1055 30.94 -17.97 35.34
C TYR A 1055 29.62 -17.57 34.66
N GLU A 1056 29.06 -18.42 33.81
CA GLU A 1056 27.75 -18.20 33.20
C GLU A 1056 26.62 -18.20 34.25
N SER A 1057 26.67 -19.11 35.23
CA SER A 1057 25.74 -19.09 36.37
C SER A 1057 25.84 -17.80 37.19
N LEU A 1058 27.05 -17.29 37.43
CA LEU A 1058 27.29 -16.01 38.09
C LEU A 1058 26.75 -14.83 37.26
N ARG A 1059 26.98 -14.83 35.94
CA ARG A 1059 26.46 -13.80 35.01
C ARG A 1059 24.93 -13.76 35.04
N GLN A 1060 24.27 -14.90 34.91
CA GLN A 1060 22.79 -14.97 34.90
C GLN A 1060 22.18 -14.61 36.26
N ALA A 1061 22.81 -15.00 37.38
CA ALA A 1061 22.38 -14.57 38.71
C ALA A 1061 22.49 -13.05 38.90
N SER A 1062 23.61 -12.47 38.48
CA SER A 1062 23.90 -11.03 38.59
C SER A 1062 22.93 -10.20 37.74
N LEU A 1063 22.66 -10.64 36.52
CA LEU A 1063 21.66 -10.03 35.64
C LEU A 1063 20.26 -10.07 36.27
N PHE A 1064 19.83 -11.25 36.75
CA PHE A 1064 18.50 -11.40 37.33
C PHE A 1064 18.33 -10.53 38.59
N LEU A 1065 19.34 -10.46 39.46
CA LEU A 1065 19.33 -9.57 40.62
C LEU A 1065 19.19 -8.10 40.22
N ALA A 1066 19.99 -7.64 39.26
CA ALA A 1066 19.93 -6.27 38.73
C ALA A 1066 18.61 -5.96 38.00
N ALA A 1067 18.00 -6.96 37.38
CA ALA A 1067 16.71 -6.83 36.71
C ALA A 1067 15.53 -6.75 37.69
N LYS A 1068 15.54 -7.59 38.74
CA LYS A 1068 14.42 -7.76 39.67
C LYS A 1068 14.41 -6.76 40.83
N TRP A 1069 15.58 -6.47 41.39
CA TRP A 1069 15.76 -5.62 42.58
C TRP A 1069 16.82 -4.53 42.35
N PRO A 1070 16.61 -3.64 41.36
CA PRO A 1070 17.63 -2.68 40.94
C PRO A 1070 18.05 -1.70 42.05
N ARG A 1071 17.11 -1.21 42.88
CA ARG A 1071 17.43 -0.22 43.93
C ARG A 1071 18.10 -0.86 45.14
N GLU A 1072 17.66 -2.05 45.52
CA GLU A 1072 18.27 -2.83 46.60
C GLU A 1072 19.70 -3.24 46.22
N ALA A 1073 19.90 -3.68 44.97
CA ALA A 1073 21.22 -4.00 44.43
C ALA A 1073 22.15 -2.78 44.43
N LEU A 1074 21.65 -1.59 44.06
CA LEU A 1074 22.42 -0.35 44.11
C LEU A 1074 22.81 0.02 45.54
N SER A 1075 21.86 -0.05 46.49
CA SER A 1075 22.11 0.25 47.90
C SER A 1075 23.18 -0.68 48.50
N GLU A 1076 23.11 -1.97 48.17
CA GLU A 1076 24.10 -2.95 48.62
C GLU A 1076 25.49 -2.65 48.04
N LEU A 1077 25.60 -2.32 46.76
CA LEU A 1077 26.87 -1.93 46.14
C LEU A 1077 27.47 -0.66 46.77
N VAL A 1078 26.64 0.34 47.09
CA VAL A 1078 27.08 1.58 47.76
C VAL A 1078 27.58 1.30 49.18
N GLY A 1079 27.02 0.31 49.87
CA GLY A 1079 27.42 -0.08 51.22
C GLY A 1079 28.71 -0.92 51.30
N ARG A 1080 29.26 -1.39 50.17
CA ARG A 1080 30.44 -2.27 50.15
C ARG A 1080 31.77 -1.51 50.23
N GLY A 1081 32.68 -2.05 51.04
CA GLY A 1081 34.07 -1.56 51.14
C GLY A 1081 35.05 -2.23 50.16
N VAL A 1082 34.76 -3.45 49.71
CA VAL A 1082 35.59 -4.23 48.78
C VAL A 1082 34.69 -4.89 47.75
N PHE A 1083 35.08 -4.83 46.47
CA PHE A 1083 34.29 -5.33 45.34
C PHE A 1083 34.91 -6.60 44.75
N ASN A 1084 34.08 -7.60 44.44
CA ASN A 1084 34.48 -8.83 43.76
C ASN A 1084 33.98 -8.87 42.31
N VAL A 1085 34.27 -9.96 41.58
CA VAL A 1085 33.83 -10.13 40.17
C VAL A 1085 32.31 -10.13 40.00
N GLY A 1086 31.55 -10.63 41.00
CA GLY A 1086 30.10 -10.58 41.01
C GLY A 1086 29.58 -9.14 41.14
N ASP A 1087 30.23 -8.32 41.97
CA ASP A 1087 29.88 -6.88 42.10
C ASP A 1087 30.12 -6.12 40.79
N ASP A 1088 31.22 -6.43 40.08
CA ASP A 1088 31.51 -5.82 38.77
C ASP A 1088 30.44 -6.20 37.73
N LEU A 1089 29.95 -7.45 37.75
CA LEU A 1089 28.88 -7.92 36.87
C LEU A 1089 27.51 -7.29 37.21
N ILE A 1090 27.18 -7.14 38.49
CA ILE A 1090 25.96 -6.43 38.92
C ILE A 1090 26.03 -4.98 38.44
N ALA A 1091 27.16 -4.29 38.65
CA ALA A 1091 27.34 -2.91 38.20
C ALA A 1091 27.24 -2.76 36.69
N ALA A 1092 27.83 -3.68 35.92
CA ALA A 1092 27.70 -3.69 34.46
C ALA A 1092 26.25 -3.82 33.98
N CYS A 1093 25.40 -4.56 34.71
CA CYS A 1093 23.97 -4.68 34.40
C CYS A 1093 23.15 -3.48 34.90
N LEU A 1094 23.56 -2.86 36.01
CA LEU A 1094 22.75 -1.89 36.74
C LEU A 1094 22.98 -0.46 36.26
N PHE A 1095 24.22 -0.06 35.98
CA PHE A 1095 24.56 1.35 35.74
C PHE A 1095 24.12 1.90 34.38
N LYS A 1096 23.74 1.01 33.46
CA LYS A 1096 23.18 1.37 32.14
C LYS A 1096 21.66 1.49 32.13
N ARG A 1097 21.01 1.30 33.27
CA ARG A 1097 19.56 1.47 33.37
C ARG A 1097 19.18 2.94 33.48
N SER A 1098 18.28 3.39 32.60
CA SER A 1098 17.82 4.78 32.57
C SER A 1098 17.08 5.19 33.84
N ASP A 1099 16.36 4.26 34.49
CA ASP A 1099 15.59 4.51 35.71
C ASP A 1099 16.45 4.72 36.98
N LEU A 1100 17.75 4.47 36.91
CA LEU A 1100 18.71 4.68 38.01
C LEU A 1100 19.68 5.85 37.75
N ALA A 1101 19.55 6.55 36.62
CA ALA A 1101 20.50 7.59 36.22
C ALA A 1101 20.66 8.69 37.29
N ASP A 1102 19.55 9.13 37.90
CA ASP A 1102 19.58 10.17 38.95
C ASP A 1102 20.20 9.68 40.25
N ASP A 1103 19.88 8.44 40.67
CA ASP A 1103 20.47 7.83 41.86
C ASP A 1103 21.99 7.69 41.70
N LEU A 1104 22.45 7.26 40.53
CA LEU A 1104 23.89 7.15 40.22
C LEU A 1104 24.59 8.50 40.19
N ARG A 1105 23.95 9.56 39.67
CA ARG A 1105 24.49 10.93 39.72
C ARG A 1105 24.71 11.40 41.17
N GLN A 1106 23.79 11.08 42.08
CA GLN A 1106 23.94 11.40 43.51
C GLN A 1106 25.11 10.66 44.15
N VAL A 1107 25.29 9.37 43.84
CA VAL A 1107 26.43 8.56 44.34
C VAL A 1107 27.76 9.13 43.86
N VAL A 1108 27.86 9.50 42.57
CA VAL A 1108 29.05 10.17 42.02
C VAL A 1108 29.32 11.48 42.74
N ALA A 1109 28.28 12.26 43.06
CA ALA A 1109 28.38 13.55 43.72
C ALA A 1109 28.91 13.49 45.17
N ALA A 1110 28.93 12.30 45.81
CA ALA A 1110 29.33 12.13 47.20
C ALA A 1110 30.74 11.51 47.43
N GLY A 1111 31.34 10.84 46.42
CA GLY A 1111 32.55 10.01 46.61
C GLY A 1111 33.87 10.54 46.00
N SER A 1112 34.99 9.85 46.30
CA SER A 1112 36.33 10.09 45.70
C SER A 1112 36.52 9.31 44.39
N MET A 1113 37.29 9.86 43.44
CA MET A 1113 36.99 9.71 42.00
C MET A 1113 37.29 8.34 41.33
N LEU A 1114 38.37 7.63 41.71
CA LEU A 1114 38.87 6.48 40.92
C LEU A 1114 38.92 5.15 41.70
N SER A 1115 38.40 5.10 42.92
CA SER A 1115 38.35 3.88 43.74
C SER A 1115 36.94 3.61 44.25
N GLY A 1116 36.68 2.36 44.58
CA GLY A 1116 35.38 1.91 45.04
C GLY A 1116 34.24 2.21 44.05
N MET A 1117 33.09 2.61 44.60
CA MET A 1117 31.86 2.82 43.84
C MET A 1117 31.97 3.90 42.74
N PRO A 1118 32.51 5.11 42.97
CA PRO A 1118 32.71 6.09 41.90
C PRO A 1118 33.61 5.58 40.77
N GLY A 1119 34.67 4.82 41.09
CA GLY A 1119 35.52 4.19 40.07
C GLY A 1119 34.75 3.19 39.19
N MET A 1120 33.87 2.37 39.78
CA MET A 1120 33.00 1.47 39.00
C MET A 1120 32.03 2.23 38.09
N ILE A 1121 31.48 3.36 38.55
CA ILE A 1121 30.60 4.21 37.71
C ILE A 1121 31.40 4.80 36.54
N VAL A 1122 32.61 5.31 36.77
CA VAL A 1122 33.50 5.79 35.69
C VAL A 1122 33.79 4.67 34.67
N ARG A 1123 33.94 3.43 35.13
CA ARG A 1123 34.22 2.28 34.26
C ARG A 1123 33.03 1.88 33.38
N HIS A 1124 31.83 1.79 33.96
CA HIS A 1124 30.67 1.18 33.31
C HIS A 1124 29.64 2.19 32.77
N ALA A 1125 29.54 3.39 33.35
CA ALA A 1125 28.64 4.47 32.94
C ALA A 1125 29.35 5.85 32.96
N PRO A 1126 30.38 6.04 32.12
CA PRO A 1126 31.20 7.25 32.13
C PRO A 1126 30.40 8.54 31.88
N GLU A 1127 29.32 8.48 31.11
CA GLU A 1127 28.42 9.61 30.86
C GLU A 1127 27.77 10.16 32.15
N ILE A 1128 27.44 9.28 33.10
CA ILE A 1128 26.90 9.68 34.41
C ILE A 1128 28.00 10.33 35.25
N ALA A 1129 29.21 9.78 35.22
CA ALA A 1129 30.36 10.33 35.94
C ALA A 1129 30.73 11.75 35.46
N ILE A 1130 30.70 11.97 34.15
CA ILE A 1130 30.97 13.29 33.55
C ILE A 1130 29.89 14.31 33.95
N ALA A 1131 28.60 13.94 33.85
CA ALA A 1131 27.50 14.84 34.19
C ALA A 1131 27.52 15.28 35.67
N GLY A 1132 27.95 14.41 36.59
CA GLY A 1132 27.99 14.72 38.02
C GLY A 1132 29.19 15.55 38.50
N ARG A 1133 30.29 15.61 37.73
CA ARG A 1133 31.58 16.20 38.19
C ARG A 1133 32.28 17.13 37.20
N GLY A 1134 31.91 17.10 35.92
CA GLY A 1134 32.54 17.87 34.84
C GLY A 1134 33.64 17.10 34.11
N ALA A 1135 33.72 17.33 32.79
CA ALA A 1135 34.62 16.60 31.88
C ALA A 1135 36.11 16.84 32.18
N SER A 1136 36.54 18.10 32.37
CA SER A 1136 37.95 18.46 32.56
C SER A 1136 38.56 17.88 33.85
N LEU A 1137 37.79 17.87 34.95
CA LEU A 1137 38.22 17.30 36.23
C LEU A 1137 38.44 15.79 36.11
N LEU A 1138 37.53 15.08 35.44
CA LEU A 1138 37.64 13.63 35.25
C LEU A 1138 38.80 13.30 34.30
N ALA A 1139 38.97 14.06 33.23
CA ALA A 1139 40.06 13.90 32.27
C ALA A 1139 41.44 13.99 32.94
N ALA A 1140 41.67 15.02 33.76
CA ALA A 1140 42.96 15.22 34.45
C ALA A 1140 43.37 14.04 35.33
N GLN A 1141 42.40 13.35 35.95
CA GLN A 1141 42.68 12.22 36.84
C GLN A 1141 42.84 10.89 36.10
N LEU A 1142 42.30 10.78 34.89
CA LEU A 1142 42.39 9.58 34.08
C LEU A 1142 43.73 9.47 33.35
N VAL A 1143 44.48 10.56 33.19
CA VAL A 1143 45.83 10.56 32.59
C VAL A 1143 46.80 9.68 33.39
N GLY A 1144 47.57 8.85 32.71
CA GLY A 1144 48.59 7.99 33.32
C GLY A 1144 48.02 6.74 34.01
N THR A 1145 46.74 6.44 33.80
CA THR A 1145 46.09 5.22 34.32
C THR A 1145 46.17 4.04 33.33
N GLY A 1146 46.83 4.21 32.18
CA GLY A 1146 46.95 3.20 31.13
C GLY A 1146 45.60 2.83 30.53
N MET A 1147 45.39 1.56 30.13
CA MET A 1147 44.10 1.13 29.57
C MET A 1147 42.94 1.09 30.59
N ARG A 1148 43.17 1.38 31.88
CA ARG A 1148 42.09 1.45 32.87
C ARG A 1148 41.13 2.58 32.51
N PHE A 1149 39.82 2.32 32.67
CA PHE A 1149 38.76 3.25 32.30
C PHE A 1149 38.76 3.69 30.82
N ARG A 1150 39.26 2.83 29.91
CA ARG A 1150 39.29 3.05 28.45
C ARG A 1150 38.03 3.73 27.91
N ARG A 1151 36.85 3.22 28.30
CA ARG A 1151 35.55 3.74 27.88
C ARG A 1151 35.30 5.20 28.26
N ALA A 1152 35.69 5.60 29.48
CA ALA A 1152 35.60 6.99 29.92
C ALA A 1152 36.54 7.90 29.13
N LYS A 1153 37.76 7.44 28.87
CA LYS A 1153 38.74 8.17 28.04
C LYS A 1153 38.23 8.35 26.60
N HIS A 1154 37.69 7.30 25.99
CA HIS A 1154 37.06 7.40 24.67
C HIS A 1154 35.94 8.44 24.64
N LEU A 1155 35.03 8.42 25.63
CA LEU A 1155 33.93 9.38 25.69
C LEU A 1155 34.42 10.83 25.87
N LEU A 1156 35.42 11.04 26.74
CA LEU A 1156 36.02 12.36 26.98
C LEU A 1156 36.72 12.90 25.73
N VAL A 1157 37.54 12.08 25.08
CA VAL A 1157 38.26 12.47 23.85
C VAL A 1157 37.29 12.83 22.74
N ALA A 1158 36.28 11.99 22.49
CA ALA A 1158 35.33 12.20 21.39
C ALA A 1158 34.45 13.45 21.58
N ARG A 1159 33.89 13.66 22.78
CA ARG A 1159 32.88 14.70 23.03
C ARG A 1159 33.42 16.01 23.59
N PHE A 1160 34.61 16.00 24.18
CA PHE A 1160 35.17 17.15 24.89
C PHE A 1160 36.61 17.47 24.50
N GLY A 1161 37.16 16.87 23.44
CA GLY A 1161 38.57 17.02 23.06
C GLY A 1161 39.01 18.47 22.83
N ASP A 1162 38.12 19.32 22.31
CA ASP A 1162 38.29 20.77 22.12
C ASP A 1162 38.26 21.59 23.42
N CYS A 1163 37.62 21.06 24.46
CA CYS A 1163 37.45 21.70 25.76
C CYS A 1163 38.50 21.27 26.80
N LEU A 1164 39.41 20.37 26.45
CA LEU A 1164 40.46 19.85 27.34
C LEU A 1164 41.80 20.57 27.11
N ASP A 1165 42.56 20.77 28.19
CA ASP A 1165 43.94 21.27 28.08
C ASP A 1165 44.78 20.31 27.23
N GLN A 1166 45.68 20.88 26.41
CA GLN A 1166 46.46 20.12 25.42
C GLN A 1166 47.30 18.99 26.05
N ASP A 1167 47.87 19.22 27.23
CA ASP A 1167 48.65 18.21 27.97
C ASP A 1167 47.77 17.06 28.46
N ILE A 1168 46.53 17.35 28.86
CA ILE A 1168 45.55 16.36 29.31
C ILE A 1168 45.08 15.53 28.11
N LEU A 1169 44.72 16.17 27.00
CA LEU A 1169 44.31 15.46 25.77
C LEU A 1169 45.42 14.55 25.27
N THR A 1170 46.67 15.04 25.23
CA THR A 1170 47.85 14.25 24.86
C THR A 1170 48.03 13.05 25.78
N GLY A 1171 47.95 13.25 27.10
CA GLY A 1171 48.07 12.18 28.07
C GLY A 1171 46.97 11.12 27.96
N LEU A 1172 45.73 11.52 27.65
CA LEU A 1172 44.63 10.58 27.40
C LEU A 1172 44.83 9.78 26.12
N LEU A 1173 45.31 10.40 25.04
CA LEU A 1173 45.56 9.73 23.76
C LEU A 1173 46.71 8.72 23.86
N GLN A 1174 47.75 8.99 24.64
CA GLN A 1174 48.85 8.05 24.90
C GLN A 1174 48.41 6.79 25.65
N ASP A 1175 47.36 6.90 26.48
CA ASP A 1175 46.78 5.80 27.23
C ASP A 1175 45.79 4.94 26.40
N LEU A 1176 45.55 5.27 25.12
CA LEU A 1176 44.55 4.63 24.27
C LEU A 1176 45.18 3.86 23.10
N ASP A 1177 44.71 2.64 22.87
CA ASP A 1177 45.08 1.81 21.72
C ASP A 1177 44.22 2.09 20.47
N THR A 1178 43.08 2.73 20.66
CA THR A 1178 42.11 3.10 19.63
C THR A 1178 41.56 4.47 19.98
N VAL A 1179 41.36 5.35 18.99
CA VAL A 1179 40.95 6.73 19.25
C VAL A 1179 39.66 7.06 18.51
N PRO A 1180 38.60 7.50 19.19
CA PRO A 1180 37.34 7.83 18.53
C PRO A 1180 37.44 9.11 17.69
N TRP A 1181 36.60 9.20 16.66
CA TRP A 1181 36.34 10.45 15.94
C TRP A 1181 35.72 11.50 16.89
N GLY A 1182 36.13 12.75 16.71
CA GLY A 1182 35.53 13.89 17.39
C GLY A 1182 34.07 14.07 16.99
N TYR A 1183 33.22 14.37 17.96
CA TYR A 1183 31.79 14.59 17.73
C TYR A 1183 31.51 15.91 17.01
N THR A 1184 32.38 16.92 17.23
CA THR A 1184 32.38 18.21 16.55
C THR A 1184 33.63 18.36 15.68
N ALA A 1185 33.59 19.27 14.71
CA ALA A 1185 34.76 19.60 13.88
C ALA A 1185 35.94 20.08 14.73
N ASP A 1186 35.67 20.90 15.76
CA ASP A 1186 36.68 21.42 16.67
C ASP A 1186 37.32 20.32 17.52
N ALA A 1187 36.51 19.40 18.06
CA ALA A 1187 37.03 18.25 18.81
C ALA A 1187 37.88 17.35 17.92
N GLU A 1188 37.45 17.12 16.68
CA GLU A 1188 38.23 16.34 15.71
C GLU A 1188 39.55 17.02 15.36
N GLN A 1189 39.56 18.33 15.14
CA GLN A 1189 40.77 19.08 14.87
C GLN A 1189 41.74 19.03 16.05
N ALA A 1190 41.25 19.15 17.29
CA ALA A 1190 42.07 19.00 18.49
C ALA A 1190 42.71 17.61 18.59
N ILE A 1191 41.94 16.56 18.31
CA ILE A 1191 42.42 15.17 18.27
C ILE A 1191 43.49 14.97 17.18
N GLN A 1192 43.21 15.39 15.95
CA GLN A 1192 44.12 15.24 14.80
C GLN A 1192 45.46 15.92 15.04
N THR A 1193 45.43 17.13 15.60
CA THR A 1193 46.65 17.90 15.92
C THR A 1193 47.61 17.10 16.80
N GLN A 1194 47.10 16.28 17.73
CA GLN A 1194 47.93 15.45 18.61
C GLN A 1194 48.29 14.08 18.02
N ILE A 1195 47.40 13.46 17.24
CA ILE A 1195 47.66 12.13 16.61
C ILE A 1195 48.72 12.22 15.52
N LEU A 1196 48.78 13.32 14.74
CA LEU A 1196 49.78 13.54 13.69
C LEU A 1196 51.24 13.43 14.21
N MET A 1197 51.45 13.63 15.51
CA MET A 1197 52.75 13.52 16.18
C MET A 1197 53.09 12.09 16.68
N SER A 1198 52.15 11.14 16.59
CA SER A 1198 52.19 9.85 17.32
C SER A 1198 52.07 8.58 16.43
N GLY A 1199 51.97 8.71 15.10
CA GLY A 1199 51.89 7.57 14.15
C GLY A 1199 50.46 7.16 13.75
N PRO A 1200 50.28 6.10 12.95
CA PRO A 1200 48.96 5.63 12.53
C PRO A 1200 48.18 5.00 13.70
N VAL A 1201 46.92 5.40 13.86
CA VAL A 1201 46.04 4.99 14.97
C VAL A 1201 44.71 4.48 14.44
N CYS A 1202 44.15 3.42 15.03
CA CYS A 1202 42.83 2.90 14.67
C CYS A 1202 41.74 3.87 15.14
N ARG A 1203 40.91 4.32 14.19
CA ARG A 1203 39.84 5.32 14.40
C ARG A 1203 38.46 4.67 14.35
N PHE A 1204 37.50 5.18 15.12
CA PHE A 1204 36.14 4.63 15.15
C PHE A 1204 35.08 5.66 15.59
N GLU A 1205 33.81 5.44 15.27
CA GLU A 1205 32.71 6.29 15.75
C GLU A 1205 32.24 5.82 17.12
N LEU A 1206 32.20 6.70 18.12
CA LEU A 1206 31.93 6.32 19.51
C LEU A 1206 30.56 5.63 19.70
N GLU A 1207 29.55 6.07 18.93
CA GLU A 1207 28.16 5.59 19.01
C GLU A 1207 27.93 4.30 18.23
N LYS A 1208 28.90 3.86 17.40
CA LYS A 1208 28.83 2.63 16.59
C LYS A 1208 29.93 1.61 16.92
N GLY A 1209 30.97 2.03 17.64
CA GLY A 1209 32.16 1.22 17.89
C GLY A 1209 33.02 1.04 16.64
N ILE A 1210 33.90 0.03 16.68
CA ILE A 1210 34.76 -0.35 15.56
C ILE A 1210 33.98 -1.33 14.67
N ASP A 1211 33.85 -1.02 13.39
CA ASP A 1211 33.29 -1.97 12.41
C ASP A 1211 34.38 -2.97 11.99
N TRP A 1212 34.49 -4.05 12.75
CA TRP A 1212 35.48 -5.11 12.52
C TRP A 1212 35.35 -5.80 11.16
N THR A 1213 34.21 -5.66 10.46
CA THR A 1213 34.01 -6.22 9.11
C THR A 1213 34.66 -5.42 7.99
N THR A 1214 35.23 -4.25 8.31
CA THR A 1214 35.98 -3.39 7.37
C THR A 1214 37.50 -3.52 7.49
N LEU A 1215 37.99 -4.39 8.37
CA LEU A 1215 39.42 -4.45 8.69
C LEU A 1215 40.26 -5.19 7.64
N ASP A 1216 39.65 -5.97 6.76
CA ASP A 1216 40.38 -6.60 5.64
C ASP A 1216 40.83 -5.59 4.57
N SER A 1217 40.36 -4.34 4.61
CA SER A 1217 40.76 -3.24 3.71
C SER A 1217 41.71 -2.21 4.36
N TRP A 1218 42.36 -2.58 5.47
CA TRP A 1218 43.26 -1.75 6.30
C TRP A 1218 44.27 -0.87 5.54
N PRO A 1219 44.83 -1.24 4.37
CA PRO A 1219 45.76 -0.35 3.67
C PRO A 1219 45.12 0.92 3.08
N THR A 1220 43.79 0.98 2.91
CA THR A 1220 43.09 2.09 2.22
C THR A 1220 42.29 3.03 3.11
N LEU A 1221 42.07 2.68 4.38
CA LEU A 1221 41.22 3.45 5.31
C LEU A 1221 41.94 4.56 6.08
N VAL A 1222 43.24 4.78 5.85
CA VAL A 1222 44.05 5.73 6.62
C VAL A 1222 43.61 7.21 6.44
N GLN A 1223 42.71 7.56 5.52
CA GLN A 1223 42.40 8.99 5.24
C GLN A 1223 40.96 9.39 4.87
N ARG A 1224 39.92 8.56 5.01
CA ARG A 1224 38.55 8.97 4.61
C ARG A 1224 37.59 9.16 5.80
N ARG A 1225 37.14 10.41 5.97
CA ARG A 1225 36.12 10.92 6.89
C ARG A 1225 34.74 10.27 6.59
N PRO A 1226 33.86 10.03 7.58
CA PRO A 1226 32.45 9.74 7.34
C PRO A 1226 31.73 10.96 6.73
N VAL A 1227 30.76 10.73 5.84
CA VAL A 1227 30.04 11.76 5.06
C VAL A 1227 29.10 12.64 5.92
N SER A 1228 28.86 12.31 7.20
CA SER A 1228 27.83 12.93 8.04
C SER A 1228 28.22 14.25 8.73
N LEU A 1229 29.38 14.82 8.45
CA LEU A 1229 29.74 16.18 8.88
C LEU A 1229 30.02 16.98 7.62
N GLY A 1230 29.10 17.90 7.30
CA GLY A 1230 29.07 18.65 6.05
C GLY A 1230 30.38 19.37 5.68
N PRO A 1231 30.52 19.80 4.42
CA PRO A 1231 31.70 20.53 3.99
C PRO A 1231 31.69 21.92 4.63
N THR A 1232 32.65 22.21 5.51
CA THR A 1232 33.03 23.59 5.82
C THR A 1232 34.01 24.06 4.76
N GLU A 1233 33.58 25.06 3.99
CA GLU A 1233 34.38 25.80 3.02
C GLU A 1233 35.67 26.36 3.66
N CYS A 1234 36.77 26.25 2.90
CA CYS A 1234 37.68 27.36 2.68
C CYS A 1234 37.67 27.63 1.18
#